data_AF-A0A7W0V3R8-F1
#
_entry.id   AF-A0A7W0V3R8-F1
#
_cell.length_a   1.000
_cell.length_b   1.000
_cell.length_c   1.000
_cell.angle_alpha   90.00
_cell.angle_beta   90.00
_cell.angle_gamma   90.00
#
_symmetry.space_group_name_H-M   'P 1'
#
loop_
_entity.id
_entity.type
_entity.pdbx_description
1 polymer ?
#
loop_
_entity_poly.entity_id
_entity_poly.type
_entity_poly.pdbx_seq_one_letter_code
_entity_poly.pdbx_strand_id
1 'polypeptide(L)'
;VYVRGNYQDDLFGRASQFPDTPSPDFLSSPKGLAANYTWTINSKMVNSFTYGLTREAFTDQGDSTENSISFRFVFSPRAFTRTLSRTTPVHNFTDDFSLTAGNHGLQFGTNIRLIRNDRTSFANSYDDAIANPSFYQGSGNVLNRPISGIGAGFTSPVSNAVSAVLGRFSQYSANFNFDREGNLLPAGTGIQREFATEEYDVYAQDVWRVRPNLTLTLGLRYGLSRPVYETSGLQVKPTVSLGEFFERRRAGAAVGRPVNDLITVDLAGPANDRPGYYEWDKNNVQPRIAFAYSPDFKSGFLHKLFGDASDSVIRGGFAMTNDYYGQQLAVSFDLNSTLGFSSAQTISANSYNVTTRPAPLFTGFGQNVRALPRLPIPGNLTFPLTTPADEAERIESSLDDTLIAPTNYSWNVSFERQMPAGLLVSASYIGRSARALLGTRDIMHLNNLVDPRSGVDWYTAAGQLADLRSANTPIGSVQPIPYFENLFPGIGSAIFDDPILTPTQAAYSLVARDGEDILDWTYVQSNDLLDDLSILGPNAFFHPQYAAFATFSNIGSSDYHAGTLSVRQRLGRSLLYDFNYTLSKSMDTGSGLQSSTSYDTAFIINPLSPDLNRSVSDFDLRHIVNANAIWQLPVGRGRALLGDSPGFIDAIIGGWQLSGIYRWNSGRPVQTPFDASQWATNWNAQSNGVRIRPLQESPTRGGTAAPNLFSDPTAAYRSFRNARAGEVGDRNVFRRPGYIVLDAGLSKSFTMPWSESHTLQFRAEVFNVTNTQRMGTLLGGRDGLGLGQDPDLNDPQPAFGNFTEIQGAPRVMQFGLRYQF
;
A
#
# COMPACT_ATOMS: atom_id res chain seq x y z
N VAL A 1 42.30 -0.81 13.66
CA VAL A 1 41.71 -1.23 12.37
C VAL A 1 40.99 -2.54 12.60
N TYR A 2 39.78 -2.71 12.07
CA TYR A 2 39.18 -4.03 11.94
C TYR A 2 38.64 -4.23 10.52
N VAL A 3 38.65 -5.48 10.06
CA VAL A 3 38.03 -5.89 8.81
C VAL A 3 37.13 -7.08 9.11
N ARG A 4 35.90 -7.04 8.61
CA ARG A 4 34.96 -8.15 8.67
C ARG A 4 34.40 -8.40 7.28
N GLY A 5 34.20 -9.66 6.92
CA GLY A 5 33.55 -10.05 5.68
C GLY A 5 32.53 -11.15 5.95
N ASN A 6 31.52 -11.23 5.10
CA ASN A 6 30.57 -12.31 5.05
C ASN A 6 30.37 -12.77 3.61
N TYR A 7 30.21 -14.07 3.48
CA TYR A 7 29.93 -14.75 2.22
C TYR A 7 28.88 -15.82 2.51
N GLN A 8 27.84 -15.86 1.70
CA GLN A 8 26.75 -16.82 1.84
C GLN A 8 26.21 -17.12 0.44
N ASP A 9 25.98 -18.39 0.16
CA ASP A 9 25.30 -18.88 -1.04
C ASP A 9 24.26 -19.90 -0.60
N ASP A 10 23.00 -19.57 -0.78
CA ASP A 10 21.88 -20.45 -0.44
C ASP A 10 21.05 -20.73 -1.68
N LEU A 11 20.67 -22.00 -1.83
CA LEU A 11 19.67 -22.43 -2.81
C LEU A 11 18.43 -22.93 -2.06
N PHE A 12 17.30 -22.28 -2.30
CA PHE A 12 16.01 -22.66 -1.74
C PHE A 12 15.13 -23.23 -2.85
N GLY A 13 14.90 -24.53 -2.82
CA GLY A 13 13.93 -25.18 -3.71
C GLY A 13 12.50 -24.82 -3.31
N ARG A 14 11.66 -24.47 -4.27
CA ARG A 14 10.22 -24.23 -4.08
C ARG A 14 9.41 -25.32 -4.74
N ALA A 15 8.22 -25.59 -4.23
CA ALA A 15 7.33 -26.59 -4.81
C ALA A 15 6.88 -26.18 -6.22
N SER A 16 6.86 -27.13 -7.14
CA SER A 16 6.18 -27.00 -8.42
C SER A 16 4.68 -26.76 -8.23
N GLN A 17 4.05 -26.06 -9.18
CA GLN A 17 2.59 -25.85 -9.14
C GLN A 17 1.82 -27.18 -9.29
N PHE A 18 2.29 -28.03 -10.21
CA PHE A 18 1.85 -29.40 -10.39
C PHE A 18 3.04 -30.37 -10.32
N PRO A 19 2.82 -31.65 -9.94
CA PRO A 19 3.91 -32.62 -9.80
C PRO A 19 4.79 -32.82 -11.04
N ASP A 20 4.28 -32.52 -12.23
CA ASP A 20 4.92 -32.67 -13.54
C ASP A 20 5.43 -31.33 -14.14
N THR A 21 5.33 -30.23 -13.39
CA THR A 21 5.81 -28.91 -13.83
C THR A 21 7.18 -28.56 -13.23
N PRO A 22 7.98 -27.68 -13.88
CA PRO A 22 9.27 -27.24 -13.35
C PRO A 22 9.16 -26.68 -11.93
N SER A 23 10.12 -27.06 -11.08
CA SER A 23 10.25 -26.51 -9.73
C SER A 23 10.92 -25.14 -9.82
N PRO A 24 10.31 -24.06 -9.30
CA PRO A 24 11.00 -22.80 -9.11
C PRO A 24 12.11 -22.94 -8.06
N ASP A 25 13.19 -22.20 -8.22
CA ASP A 25 14.30 -22.15 -7.28
C ASP A 25 14.62 -20.69 -6.92
N PHE A 26 15.11 -20.45 -5.70
CA PHE A 26 15.63 -19.15 -5.31
C PHE A 26 17.10 -19.30 -4.90
N LEU A 27 17.99 -18.69 -5.68
CA LEU A 27 19.42 -18.61 -5.38
C LEU A 27 19.72 -17.25 -4.75
N SER A 28 20.32 -17.24 -3.56
CA SER A 28 20.75 -16.04 -2.84
C SER A 28 22.26 -16.08 -2.63
N SER A 29 22.99 -15.08 -3.12
CA SER A 29 24.46 -14.97 -3.05
C SER A 29 24.92 -13.61 -2.48
N PRO A 30 24.52 -13.24 -1.25
CA PRO A 30 24.94 -11.98 -0.65
C PRO A 30 26.40 -12.03 -0.22
N LYS A 31 27.12 -10.94 -0.47
CA LYS A 31 28.50 -10.74 -0.03
C LYS A 31 28.62 -9.42 0.70
N GLY A 32 29.43 -9.37 1.74
CA GLY A 32 29.68 -8.14 2.47
C GLY A 32 31.12 -8.02 2.95
N LEU A 33 31.60 -6.78 3.00
CA LEU A 33 32.91 -6.42 3.52
C LEU A 33 32.76 -5.09 4.27
N ALA A 34 33.35 -4.98 5.45
CA ALA A 34 33.49 -3.70 6.13
C ALA A 34 34.91 -3.59 6.71
N ALA A 35 35.58 -2.49 6.39
CA ALA A 35 36.89 -2.14 6.89
C ALA A 35 36.79 -0.80 7.62
N ASN A 36 37.22 -0.77 8.88
CA ASN A 36 37.18 0.42 9.71
C ASN A 36 38.56 0.77 10.26
N TYR A 37 38.85 2.06 10.28
CA TYR A 37 40.01 2.64 10.91
C TYR A 37 39.60 3.77 11.86
N THR A 38 39.70 3.50 13.16
CA THR A 38 39.60 4.51 14.22
C THR A 38 40.98 4.91 14.69
N TRP A 39 41.22 6.21 14.81
CA TRP A 39 42.44 6.75 15.41
C TRP A 39 42.11 7.90 16.39
N THR A 40 42.90 7.95 17.46
CA THR A 40 42.83 9.01 18.47
C THR A 40 43.89 10.05 18.12
N ILE A 41 43.46 11.26 17.74
CA ILE A 41 44.37 12.37 17.43
C ILE A 41 44.98 12.91 18.73
N ASN A 42 44.16 13.04 19.77
CA ASN A 42 44.57 13.30 21.15
C ASN A 42 43.45 12.89 22.13
N SER A 43 43.60 13.16 23.43
CA SER A 43 42.63 12.79 24.47
C SER A 43 41.22 13.38 24.30
N LYS A 44 41.02 14.35 23.40
CA LYS A 44 39.74 15.02 23.14
C LYS A 44 39.20 14.75 21.72
N MET A 45 40.03 14.26 20.81
CA MET A 45 39.70 14.14 19.38
C MET A 45 39.90 12.70 18.89
N VAL A 46 38.82 12.11 18.39
CA VAL A 46 38.80 10.76 17.83
C VAL A 46 38.15 10.82 16.46
N ASN A 47 38.75 10.18 15.47
CA ASN A 47 38.14 10.00 14.16
C ASN A 47 37.95 8.52 13.84
N SER A 48 36.86 8.19 13.14
CA SER A 48 36.58 6.85 12.67
C SER A 48 36.13 6.88 11.22
N PHE A 49 36.93 6.27 10.35
CA PHE A 49 36.57 6.07 8.94
C PHE A 49 36.16 4.61 8.70
N THR A 50 35.09 4.40 7.93
CA THR A 50 34.61 3.07 7.54
C THR A 50 34.34 3.02 6.04
N TYR A 51 34.88 2.01 5.38
CA TYR A 51 34.42 1.56 4.07
C TYR A 51 33.59 0.29 4.23
N GLY A 52 32.40 0.27 3.63
CA GLY A 52 31.52 -0.89 3.54
C GLY A 52 31.19 -1.23 2.09
N LEU A 53 31.20 -2.51 1.77
CA LEU A 53 30.58 -3.09 0.58
C LEU A 53 29.46 -4.00 1.04
N THR A 54 28.24 -3.74 0.59
CA THR A 54 27.13 -4.69 0.66
C THR A 54 26.75 -5.05 -0.76
N ARG A 55 26.84 -6.34 -1.13
CA ARG A 55 26.39 -6.84 -2.42
C ARG A 55 25.29 -7.85 -2.19
N GLU A 56 24.05 -7.42 -2.32
CA GLU A 56 22.90 -8.32 -2.38
C GLU A 56 22.81 -8.89 -3.80
N ALA A 57 22.79 -10.19 -3.96
CA ALA A 57 22.57 -10.80 -5.27
C ALA A 57 21.65 -12.00 -5.14
N PHE A 58 20.68 -12.11 -6.03
CA PHE A 58 19.80 -13.28 -6.09
C PHE A 58 19.32 -13.55 -7.51
N THR A 59 18.86 -14.78 -7.71
CA THR A 59 18.07 -15.20 -8.86
C THR A 59 16.82 -15.91 -8.33
N ASP A 60 15.66 -15.31 -8.57
CA ASP A 60 14.36 -15.95 -8.38
C ASP A 60 13.98 -16.60 -9.71
N GLN A 61 14.18 -17.91 -9.83
CA GLN A 61 13.90 -18.67 -11.04
C GLN A 61 12.40 -18.95 -11.15
N GLY A 62 11.81 -18.50 -12.25
CA GLY A 62 10.40 -18.76 -12.56
C GLY A 62 10.12 -20.21 -13.00
N ASP A 63 8.84 -20.55 -13.15
CA ASP A 63 8.40 -21.87 -13.62
C ASP A 63 8.21 -21.97 -15.14
N SER A 64 8.35 -20.84 -15.87
CA SER A 64 8.04 -20.78 -17.29
C SER A 64 8.92 -19.85 -18.12
N THR A 65 9.36 -20.38 -19.26
CA THR A 65 10.00 -19.68 -20.38
C THR A 65 9.13 -19.69 -21.64
N GLU A 66 7.81 -19.85 -21.48
CA GLU A 66 6.83 -19.94 -22.57
C GLU A 66 5.77 -18.82 -22.46
N ASN A 67 4.97 -18.61 -23.50
CA ASN A 67 3.83 -17.69 -23.44
C ASN A 67 2.84 -18.10 -22.35
N SER A 68 2.22 -17.11 -21.71
CA SER A 68 1.15 -17.34 -20.72
C SER A 68 -0.13 -17.69 -21.46
N ILE A 69 -0.49 -18.97 -21.48
CA ILE A 69 -1.76 -19.40 -22.09
C ILE A 69 -2.60 -20.12 -21.04
N SER A 70 -3.80 -19.58 -20.75
CA SER A 70 -4.67 -20.11 -19.70
C SER A 70 -6.16 -19.94 -20.00
N PHE A 71 -6.99 -20.69 -19.28
CA PHE A 71 -8.44 -20.50 -19.24
C PHE A 71 -8.78 -19.75 -17.96
N ARG A 72 -9.00 -18.43 -18.07
CA ARG A 72 -9.17 -17.55 -16.91
C ARG A 72 -10.27 -18.08 -15.98
N PHE A 73 -9.96 -18.15 -14.69
CA PHE A 73 -10.83 -18.69 -13.63
C PHE A 73 -11.13 -20.20 -13.67
N VAL A 74 -10.63 -20.94 -14.66
CA VAL A 74 -10.90 -22.38 -14.81
C VAL A 74 -9.62 -23.19 -14.67
N PHE A 75 -8.60 -22.90 -15.47
CA PHE A 75 -7.37 -23.69 -15.49
C PHE A 75 -6.17 -22.88 -16.00
N SER A 76 -5.04 -22.98 -15.30
CA SER A 76 -3.74 -22.52 -15.76
C SER A 76 -2.75 -23.67 -15.65
N PRO A 77 -2.02 -24.05 -16.73
CA PRO A 77 -1.10 -25.19 -16.71
C PRO A 77 0.19 -24.91 -15.93
N ARG A 78 0.51 -23.63 -15.73
CA ARG A 78 1.68 -23.12 -14.99
C ARG A 78 1.28 -21.89 -14.17
N ALA A 79 2.12 -21.51 -13.21
CA ALA A 79 1.98 -20.27 -12.47
C ALA A 79 2.47 -19.09 -13.32
N PHE A 80 3.28 -19.37 -14.35
CA PHE A 80 3.89 -18.39 -15.25
C PHE A 80 4.71 -17.33 -14.50
N THR A 81 5.34 -17.75 -13.41
CA THR A 81 6.31 -16.92 -12.70
C THR A 81 7.54 -16.75 -13.59
N ARG A 82 8.07 -15.53 -13.65
CA ARG A 82 9.16 -15.16 -14.57
C ARG A 82 10.45 -14.96 -13.80
N THR A 83 11.55 -15.43 -14.38
CA THR A 83 12.87 -15.31 -13.76
C THR A 83 13.25 -13.84 -13.57
N LEU A 84 13.78 -13.52 -12.39
CA LEU A 84 14.40 -12.24 -12.08
C LEU A 84 15.77 -12.50 -11.46
N SER A 85 16.82 -11.97 -12.07
CA SER A 85 18.14 -11.91 -11.46
C SER A 85 18.49 -10.47 -11.13
N ARG A 86 19.04 -10.22 -9.94
CA ARG A 86 19.43 -8.89 -9.49
C ARG A 86 20.75 -8.96 -8.70
N THR A 87 21.64 -8.02 -8.97
CA THR A 87 22.85 -7.76 -8.17
C THR A 87 22.89 -6.28 -7.80
N THR A 88 22.92 -5.98 -6.51
CA THR A 88 22.91 -4.62 -5.97
C THR A 88 24.17 -4.38 -5.11
N PRO A 89 25.30 -3.96 -5.70
CA PRO A 89 26.44 -3.52 -4.91
C PRO A 89 26.21 -2.10 -4.38
N VAL A 90 26.49 -1.93 -3.09
CA VAL A 90 26.45 -0.67 -2.36
C VAL A 90 27.83 -0.43 -1.77
N HIS A 91 28.52 0.58 -2.29
CA HIS A 91 29.75 1.10 -1.69
C HIS A 91 29.38 2.22 -0.73
N ASN A 92 29.68 2.06 0.55
CA ASN A 92 29.38 3.02 1.59
C ASN A 92 30.67 3.53 2.23
N PHE A 93 30.85 4.84 2.26
CA PHE A 93 32.00 5.51 2.88
C PHE A 93 31.48 6.39 4.01
N THR A 94 31.85 6.10 5.25
CA THR A 94 31.47 6.91 6.41
C THR A 94 32.68 7.45 7.12
N ASP A 95 32.61 8.70 7.53
CA ASP A 95 33.61 9.35 8.39
C ASP A 95 32.90 10.00 9.57
N ASP A 96 33.40 9.76 10.78
CA ASP A 96 32.83 10.25 12.02
C ASP A 96 33.94 10.84 12.91
N PHE A 97 33.95 12.16 13.01
CA PHE A 97 34.86 12.93 13.86
C PHE A 97 34.17 13.35 15.15
N SER A 98 34.79 13.05 16.30
CA SER A 98 34.29 13.38 17.63
C SER A 98 35.28 14.26 18.39
N LEU A 99 34.79 15.36 18.96
CA LEU A 99 35.54 16.33 19.75
C LEU A 99 34.86 16.60 21.10
N THR A 100 35.56 16.35 22.20
CA THR A 100 35.11 16.77 23.54
C THR A 100 35.75 18.11 23.92
N ALA A 101 34.94 19.16 24.03
CA ALA A 101 35.37 20.51 24.36
C ALA A 101 34.58 21.07 25.55
N GLY A 102 35.16 21.00 26.75
CA GLY A 102 34.49 21.46 27.97
C GLY A 102 33.25 20.62 28.27
N ASN A 103 32.08 21.26 28.33
CA ASN A 103 30.79 20.61 28.49
C ASN A 103 30.08 20.27 27.16
N HIS A 104 30.78 20.37 26.03
CA HIS A 104 30.29 20.01 24.71
C HIS A 104 30.92 18.71 24.21
N GLY A 105 30.09 17.87 23.61
CA GLY A 105 30.48 16.72 22.80
C GLY A 105 30.08 16.98 21.35
N LEU A 106 31.01 17.50 20.56
CA LEU A 106 30.80 17.82 19.15
C LEU A 106 31.07 16.59 18.28
N GLN A 107 30.22 16.35 17.30
CA GLN A 107 30.36 15.29 16.32
C GLN A 107 30.09 15.83 14.92
N PHE A 108 30.95 15.48 13.97
CA PHE A 108 30.82 15.83 12.57
C PHE A 108 31.00 14.56 11.76
N GLY A 109 30.27 14.41 10.67
CA GLY A 109 30.47 13.24 9.84
C GLY A 109 29.88 13.34 8.45
N THR A 110 30.30 12.41 7.62
CA THR A 110 29.89 12.27 6.23
C THR A 110 29.50 10.83 5.96
N ASN A 111 28.51 10.61 5.11
CA ASN A 111 28.14 9.30 4.59
C ASN A 111 27.89 9.41 3.08
N ILE A 112 28.65 8.65 2.30
CA ILE A 112 28.52 8.59 0.84
C ILE A 112 28.16 7.17 0.44
N ARG A 113 27.03 7.00 -0.23
CA ARG A 113 26.59 5.71 -0.78
C ARG A 113 26.55 5.76 -2.29
N LEU A 114 27.24 4.82 -2.93
CA LEU A 114 27.19 4.56 -4.36
C LEU A 114 26.46 3.24 -4.57
N ILE A 115 25.29 3.30 -5.18
CA ILE A 115 24.36 2.17 -5.32
C ILE A 115 24.22 1.87 -6.80
N ARG A 116 24.39 0.60 -7.16
CA ARG A 116 24.05 0.07 -8.49
C ARG A 116 23.03 -1.04 -8.32
N ASN A 117 22.13 -1.17 -9.28
CA ASN A 117 21.11 -2.21 -9.34
C ASN A 117 21.13 -2.77 -10.76
N ASP A 118 21.96 -3.79 -10.96
CA ASP A 118 22.06 -4.55 -12.22
C ASP A 118 21.04 -5.69 -12.15
N ARG A 119 20.12 -5.71 -13.12
CA ARG A 119 19.02 -6.66 -13.14
C ARG A 119 18.75 -7.18 -14.54
N THR A 120 18.35 -8.44 -14.60
CA THR A 120 17.77 -9.06 -15.79
C THR A 120 16.39 -9.59 -15.41
N SER A 121 15.34 -9.08 -16.06
CA SER A 121 13.96 -9.49 -15.80
C SER A 121 13.32 -10.09 -17.04
N PHE A 122 12.55 -11.17 -16.84
CA PHE A 122 11.76 -11.80 -17.88
C PHE A 122 10.25 -11.48 -17.79
N ALA A 123 9.88 -10.52 -16.93
CA ALA A 123 8.48 -10.21 -16.63
C ALA A 123 7.65 -9.88 -17.89
N ASN A 124 8.20 -9.06 -18.79
CA ASN A 124 7.55 -8.64 -20.04
C ASN A 124 8.18 -9.27 -21.28
N SER A 125 8.89 -10.39 -21.13
CA SER A 125 9.58 -11.01 -22.25
C SER A 125 8.67 -11.91 -23.09
N TYR A 126 7.52 -12.32 -22.56
CA TYR A 126 6.63 -13.32 -23.17
C TYR A 126 5.24 -12.75 -23.39
N ASP A 127 4.50 -13.32 -24.34
CA ASP A 127 3.13 -12.91 -24.68
C ASP A 127 2.10 -13.67 -23.82
N ASP A 128 0.85 -13.18 -23.79
CA ASP A 128 -0.27 -13.78 -23.05
C ASP A 128 -1.50 -14.00 -23.94
N ALA A 129 -2.22 -15.11 -23.73
CA ALA A 129 -3.54 -15.34 -24.33
C ALA A 129 -4.45 -16.14 -23.40
N ILE A 130 -5.66 -15.63 -23.18
CA ILE A 130 -6.61 -16.22 -22.25
C ILE A 130 -8.04 -16.31 -22.81
N ALA A 131 -8.78 -17.31 -22.32
CA ALA A 131 -10.24 -17.32 -22.40
C ALA A 131 -10.81 -16.52 -21.22
N ASN A 132 -11.08 -15.22 -21.44
CA ASN A 132 -11.69 -14.32 -20.48
C ASN A 132 -13.21 -14.16 -20.73
N PRO A 133 -14.08 -14.61 -19.82
CA PRO A 133 -15.53 -14.55 -20.03
C PRO A 133 -16.04 -13.10 -20.16
N SER A 134 -15.43 -12.15 -19.45
CA SER A 134 -15.85 -10.75 -19.46
C SER A 134 -15.46 -9.98 -20.73
N PHE A 135 -14.58 -10.54 -21.58
CA PHE A 135 -14.12 -9.90 -22.83
C PHE A 135 -15.02 -10.22 -24.04
N TYR A 136 -16.08 -11.00 -23.83
CA TYR A 136 -17.14 -11.21 -24.81
C TYR A 136 -18.24 -10.14 -24.68
N GLN A 137 -18.96 -9.90 -25.77
CA GLN A 137 -20.05 -8.91 -25.86
C GLN A 137 -20.99 -8.90 -24.64
N GLY A 138 -21.29 -7.70 -24.15
CA GLY A 138 -22.12 -7.49 -22.97
C GLY A 138 -21.46 -7.97 -21.68
N SER A 139 -20.13 -7.81 -21.58
CA SER A 139 -19.33 -8.22 -20.43
C SER A 139 -19.48 -9.70 -20.05
N GLY A 140 -19.64 -10.55 -21.07
CA GLY A 140 -19.84 -12.00 -20.91
C GLY A 140 -21.30 -12.46 -20.82
N ASN A 141 -22.29 -11.55 -20.81
CA ASN A 141 -23.71 -11.93 -20.79
C ASN A 141 -24.11 -12.84 -21.95
N VAL A 142 -23.46 -12.68 -23.10
CA VAL A 142 -23.68 -13.54 -24.27
C VAL A 142 -23.37 -15.02 -24.03
N LEU A 143 -22.52 -15.34 -23.04
CA LEU A 143 -22.16 -16.72 -22.66
C LEU A 143 -23.29 -17.41 -21.89
N ASN A 144 -24.05 -16.65 -21.08
CA ASN A 144 -25.10 -17.20 -20.21
C ASN A 144 -26.48 -17.15 -20.85
N ARG A 145 -26.75 -16.16 -21.71
CA ARG A 145 -28.07 -15.93 -22.31
C ARG A 145 -28.73 -17.19 -22.92
N PRO A 146 -28.00 -18.11 -23.57
CA PRO A 146 -28.59 -19.33 -24.12
C PRO A 146 -28.94 -20.41 -23.08
N ILE A 147 -28.52 -20.27 -21.83
CA ILE A 147 -28.63 -21.31 -20.78
C ILE A 147 -29.76 -20.94 -19.82
N SER A 148 -30.83 -21.74 -19.78
CA SER A 148 -31.91 -21.60 -18.82
C SER A 148 -31.59 -22.33 -17.51
N GLY A 149 -32.10 -21.82 -16.37
CA GLY A 149 -32.01 -22.51 -15.08
C GLY A 149 -30.66 -22.40 -14.36
N ILE A 150 -29.84 -21.38 -14.66
CA ILE A 150 -28.64 -21.08 -13.86
C ILE A 150 -29.09 -20.74 -12.43
N GLY A 151 -28.60 -21.50 -11.44
CA GLY A 151 -28.89 -21.25 -10.03
C GLY A 151 -28.38 -19.89 -9.54
N ALA A 152 -29.03 -19.32 -8.54
CA ALA A 152 -28.60 -18.06 -7.92
C ALA A 152 -27.13 -18.17 -7.45
N GLY A 153 -26.30 -17.18 -7.80
CA GLY A 153 -24.86 -17.18 -7.51
C GLY A 153 -23.98 -17.98 -8.49
N PHE A 154 -24.54 -18.72 -9.45
CA PHE A 154 -23.77 -19.54 -10.40
C PHE A 154 -23.53 -18.90 -11.76
N THR A 155 -24.05 -17.70 -12.02
CA THR A 155 -23.88 -17.00 -13.32
C THR A 155 -22.41 -16.83 -13.70
N SER A 156 -21.56 -16.39 -12.78
CA SER A 156 -20.12 -16.22 -13.03
C SER A 156 -19.40 -17.57 -13.24
N PRO A 157 -19.54 -18.57 -12.34
CA PRO A 157 -18.99 -19.92 -12.60
C PRO A 157 -19.41 -20.54 -13.93
N VAL A 158 -20.69 -20.40 -14.33
CA VAL A 158 -21.19 -20.88 -15.61
C VAL A 158 -20.53 -20.13 -16.77
N SER A 159 -20.43 -18.79 -16.70
CA SER A 159 -19.72 -17.99 -17.71
C SER A 159 -18.28 -18.46 -17.90
N ASN A 160 -17.56 -18.67 -16.80
CA ASN A 160 -16.17 -19.12 -16.80
C ASN A 160 -16.05 -20.48 -17.49
N ALA A 161 -16.91 -21.44 -17.12
CA ALA A 161 -16.92 -22.78 -17.70
C ALA A 161 -17.28 -22.76 -19.20
N VAL A 162 -18.30 -22.01 -19.61
CA VAL A 162 -18.70 -21.86 -21.02
C VAL A 162 -17.56 -21.25 -21.84
N SER A 163 -16.96 -20.16 -21.35
CA SER A 163 -15.80 -19.54 -21.99
C SER A 163 -14.65 -20.53 -22.21
N ALA A 164 -14.36 -21.38 -21.21
CA ALA A 164 -13.33 -22.41 -21.34
C ALA A 164 -13.71 -23.53 -22.33
N VAL A 165 -14.95 -24.02 -22.29
CA VAL A 165 -15.44 -25.08 -23.19
C VAL A 165 -15.51 -24.62 -24.64
N LEU A 166 -15.78 -23.33 -24.90
CA LEU A 166 -15.70 -22.76 -26.25
C LEU A 166 -14.31 -22.92 -26.87
N GLY A 167 -13.26 -23.06 -26.05
CA GLY A 167 -11.90 -23.35 -26.51
C GLY A 167 -11.33 -22.23 -27.39
N ARG A 168 -11.73 -20.97 -27.15
CA ARG A 168 -11.32 -19.81 -27.95
C ARG A 168 -10.78 -18.70 -27.04
N PHE A 169 -9.73 -18.03 -27.50
CA PHE A 169 -9.17 -16.88 -26.78
C PHE A 169 -10.08 -15.68 -26.94
N SER A 170 -10.48 -15.01 -25.87
CA SER A 170 -11.22 -13.74 -25.97
C SER A 170 -10.36 -12.53 -25.62
N GLN A 171 -9.16 -12.76 -25.08
CA GLN A 171 -8.20 -11.74 -24.75
C GLN A 171 -6.79 -12.28 -25.03
N TYR A 172 -5.94 -11.47 -25.63
CA TYR A 172 -4.52 -11.77 -25.78
C TYR A 172 -3.72 -10.49 -25.96
N SER A 173 -2.46 -10.56 -25.53
CA SER A 173 -1.53 -9.44 -25.47
C SER A 173 -0.14 -9.87 -25.94
N ALA A 174 0.50 -9.05 -26.76
CA ALA A 174 1.90 -9.24 -27.16
C ALA A 174 2.80 -8.18 -26.52
N ASN A 175 3.92 -8.62 -25.96
CA ASN A 175 4.91 -7.75 -25.34
C ASN A 175 6.11 -7.56 -26.27
N PHE A 176 6.44 -6.32 -26.59
CA PHE A 176 7.52 -5.93 -27.49
C PHE A 176 8.58 -5.17 -26.70
N ASN A 177 9.82 -5.63 -26.79
CA ASN A 177 10.96 -4.98 -26.14
C ASN A 177 12.00 -4.61 -27.19
N PHE A 178 12.75 -3.54 -26.94
CA PHE A 178 13.70 -2.99 -27.90
C PHE A 178 15.08 -2.83 -27.28
N ASP A 179 16.13 -2.98 -28.10
CA ASP A 179 17.49 -2.60 -27.73
C ASP A 179 17.68 -1.07 -27.78
N ARG A 180 18.87 -0.60 -27.41
CA ARG A 180 19.20 0.83 -27.35
C ARG A 180 19.09 1.51 -28.71
N GLU A 181 19.39 0.77 -29.78
CA GLU A 181 19.31 1.24 -31.17
C GLU A 181 17.87 1.25 -31.70
N GLY A 182 16.91 0.77 -30.91
CA GLY A 182 15.48 0.74 -31.24
C GLY A 182 15.07 -0.50 -32.05
N ASN A 183 15.92 -1.53 -32.16
CA ASN A 183 15.57 -2.77 -32.84
C ASN A 183 14.71 -3.66 -31.94
N LEU A 184 13.71 -4.31 -32.54
CA LEU A 184 12.84 -5.24 -31.83
C LEU A 184 13.60 -6.49 -31.39
N LEU A 185 13.52 -6.81 -30.10
CA LEU A 185 14.09 -8.02 -29.52
C LEU A 185 13.17 -9.23 -29.76
N PRO A 186 13.74 -10.44 -29.96
CA PRO A 186 12.96 -11.68 -30.01
C PRO A 186 12.13 -11.90 -28.74
N ALA A 187 10.96 -12.52 -28.89
CA ALA A 187 10.17 -13.00 -27.75
C ALA A 187 11.01 -13.90 -26.84
N GLY A 188 10.84 -13.77 -25.53
CA GLY A 188 11.57 -14.50 -24.49
C GLY A 188 12.93 -13.91 -24.13
N THR A 189 13.39 -12.85 -24.80
CA THR A 189 14.66 -12.19 -24.46
C THR A 189 14.57 -11.50 -23.10
N GLY A 190 15.51 -11.78 -22.19
CA GLY A 190 15.58 -11.15 -20.88
C GLY A 190 15.94 -9.66 -20.99
N ILE A 191 15.25 -8.82 -20.24
CA ILE A 191 15.43 -7.37 -20.26
C ILE A 191 16.45 -6.98 -19.22
N GLN A 192 17.63 -6.56 -19.67
CA GLN A 192 18.71 -6.08 -18.82
C GLN A 192 18.60 -4.57 -18.60
N ARG A 193 18.79 -4.15 -17.34
CA ARG A 193 18.90 -2.75 -16.92
C ARG A 193 19.91 -2.62 -15.81
N GLU A 194 20.67 -1.53 -15.82
CA GLU A 194 21.45 -1.11 -14.65
C GLU A 194 21.01 0.29 -14.22
N PHE A 195 20.44 0.38 -13.01
CA PHE A 195 20.07 1.65 -12.38
C PHE A 195 21.14 2.08 -11.37
N ALA A 196 21.42 3.38 -11.34
CA ALA A 196 22.40 3.99 -10.46
C ALA A 196 21.77 5.05 -9.55
N THR A 197 22.26 5.14 -8.32
CA THR A 197 21.94 6.21 -7.37
C THR A 197 23.18 6.55 -6.55
N GLU A 198 23.40 7.84 -6.31
CA GLU A 198 24.43 8.34 -5.42
C GLU A 198 23.81 9.22 -4.33
N GLU A 199 24.19 8.96 -3.09
CA GLU A 199 23.68 9.66 -1.91
C GLU A 199 24.85 10.26 -1.13
N TYR A 200 24.73 11.54 -0.78
CA TYR A 200 25.75 12.31 -0.08
C TYR A 200 25.13 12.94 1.15
N ASP A 201 25.65 12.62 2.31
CA ASP A 201 25.17 13.13 3.59
C ASP A 201 26.31 13.77 4.37
N VAL A 202 26.03 14.92 4.97
CA VAL A 202 26.92 15.56 5.94
C VAL A 202 26.13 15.97 7.16
N TYR A 203 26.73 15.86 8.34
CA TYR A 203 26.07 16.27 9.58
C TYR A 203 27.03 16.91 10.59
N ALA A 204 26.45 17.72 11.47
CA ALA A 204 27.08 18.24 12.67
C ALA A 204 26.10 18.08 13.85
N GLN A 205 26.63 17.74 15.02
CA GLN A 205 25.86 17.56 16.26
C GLN A 205 26.66 18.06 17.46
N ASP A 206 25.97 18.65 18.42
CA ASP A 206 26.48 19.00 19.74
C ASP A 206 25.63 18.37 20.83
N VAL A 207 26.27 17.59 21.71
CA VAL A 207 25.70 17.15 22.98
C VAL A 207 26.24 18.06 24.08
N TRP A 208 25.41 19.02 24.47
CA TRP A 208 25.78 20.07 25.41
C TRP A 208 25.23 19.80 26.80
N ARG A 209 26.13 19.56 27.77
CA ARG A 209 25.79 19.47 29.19
C ARG A 209 25.68 20.88 29.79
N VAL A 210 24.53 21.52 29.61
CA VAL A 210 24.24 22.87 30.12
C VAL A 210 24.40 22.93 31.64
N ARG A 211 23.88 21.91 32.34
CA ARG A 211 23.99 21.71 33.80
C ARG A 211 24.14 20.21 34.09
N PRO A 212 24.59 19.79 35.29
CA PRO A 212 24.69 18.36 35.64
C PRO A 212 23.40 17.57 35.45
N ASN A 213 22.25 18.26 35.46
CA ASN A 213 20.93 17.67 35.33
C ASN A 213 20.16 18.11 34.07
N LEU A 214 20.81 18.83 33.14
CA LEU A 214 20.22 19.26 31.88
C LEU A 214 21.23 19.09 30.74
N THR A 215 20.88 18.22 29.80
CA THR A 215 21.61 18.03 28.55
C THR A 215 20.74 18.46 27.37
N LEU A 216 21.31 19.22 26.45
CA LEU A 216 20.71 19.54 25.16
C LEU A 216 21.46 18.77 24.07
N THR A 217 20.76 18.37 23.02
CA THR A 217 21.33 17.80 21.82
C THR A 217 20.84 18.61 20.63
N LEU A 218 21.76 19.25 19.93
CA LEU A 218 21.49 20.06 18.75
C LEU A 218 22.16 19.37 17.57
N GLY A 219 21.47 19.18 16.46
CA GLY A 219 22.08 18.60 15.28
C GLY A 219 21.46 19.12 13.99
N LEU A 220 22.25 19.07 12.94
CA LEU A 220 21.87 19.43 11.59
C LEU A 220 22.49 18.42 10.64
N ARG A 221 21.68 17.86 9.75
CA ARG A 221 22.12 17.05 8.62
C ARG A 221 21.69 17.72 7.32
N TYR A 222 22.52 17.61 6.30
CA TYR A 222 22.16 17.88 4.92
C TYR A 222 22.33 16.60 4.13
N GLY A 223 21.27 16.17 3.46
CA GLY A 223 21.30 15.03 2.54
C GLY A 223 21.16 15.51 1.11
N LEU A 224 21.83 14.87 0.18
CA LEU A 224 21.67 15.11 -1.25
C LEU A 224 21.67 13.75 -1.96
N SER A 225 20.53 13.38 -2.51
CA SER A 225 20.40 12.18 -3.33
C SER A 225 20.32 12.59 -4.79
N ARG A 226 21.17 12.01 -5.63
CA ARG A 226 20.98 12.12 -7.07
C ARG A 226 19.69 11.38 -7.46
N PRO A 227 18.87 11.94 -8.36
CA PRO A 227 17.80 11.19 -9.00
C PRO A 227 18.31 9.87 -9.58
N VAL A 228 17.58 8.78 -9.36
CA VAL A 228 17.93 7.50 -9.97
C VAL A 228 17.97 7.64 -11.49
N TYR A 229 18.89 6.93 -12.14
CA TYR A 229 19.03 6.97 -13.59
C TYR A 229 19.45 5.61 -14.15
N GLU A 230 19.08 5.32 -15.39
CA GLU A 230 19.54 4.16 -16.14
C GLU A 230 20.89 4.49 -16.80
N THR A 231 21.82 3.53 -16.77
CA THR A 231 23.24 3.76 -17.13
C THR A 231 23.59 3.42 -18.57
N SER A 232 22.75 2.69 -19.29
CA SER A 232 23.00 2.13 -20.63
C SER A 232 22.36 2.95 -21.77
N GLY A 233 21.53 3.94 -21.45
CA GLY A 233 20.84 4.80 -22.43
C GLY A 233 19.42 4.37 -22.76
N LEU A 234 18.83 3.46 -21.98
CA LEU A 234 17.48 2.92 -22.16
C LEU A 234 16.40 3.69 -21.39
N GLN A 235 16.76 4.89 -20.92
CA GLN A 235 15.86 5.76 -20.19
C GLN A 235 15.07 6.67 -21.13
N VAL A 236 13.76 6.76 -20.90
CA VAL A 236 12.85 7.68 -21.59
C VAL A 236 12.02 8.46 -20.58
N LYS A 237 11.46 9.60 -20.99
CA LYS A 237 10.44 10.32 -20.22
C LYS A 237 9.55 11.18 -21.12
N PRO A 238 8.34 11.56 -20.66
CA PRO A 238 7.53 12.57 -21.33
C PRO A 238 8.29 13.88 -21.53
N THR A 239 8.11 14.54 -22.68
CA THR A 239 8.76 15.83 -22.99
C THR A 239 8.13 17.02 -22.24
N VAL A 240 6.93 16.83 -21.70
CA VAL A 240 6.21 17.79 -20.87
C VAL A 240 6.25 17.34 -19.41
N SER A 241 6.35 18.29 -18.48
CA SER A 241 6.16 18.02 -17.06
C SER A 241 4.72 17.58 -16.82
N LEU A 242 4.53 16.34 -16.37
CA LEU A 242 3.21 15.76 -16.15
C LEU A 242 2.45 16.47 -15.03
N GLY A 243 3.14 16.89 -13.97
CA GLY A 243 2.55 17.69 -12.90
C GLY A 243 2.08 19.06 -13.36
N GLU A 244 2.90 19.77 -14.15
CA GLU A 244 2.50 21.06 -14.72
C GLU A 244 1.37 20.90 -15.75
N PHE A 245 1.39 19.84 -16.55
CA PHE A 245 0.31 19.52 -17.49
C PHE A 245 -1.02 19.33 -16.78
N PHE A 246 -1.04 18.59 -15.66
CA PHE A 246 -2.23 18.44 -14.82
C PHE A 246 -2.74 19.78 -14.29
N GLU A 247 -1.87 20.65 -13.76
CA GLU A 247 -2.31 21.96 -13.27
C GLU A 247 -2.83 22.86 -14.41
N ARG A 248 -2.26 22.76 -15.63
CA ARG A 248 -2.81 23.45 -16.81
C ARG A 248 -4.21 22.93 -17.18
N ARG A 249 -4.42 21.61 -17.15
CA ARG A 249 -5.75 20.99 -17.36
C ARG A 249 -6.76 21.50 -16.34
N ARG A 250 -6.39 21.47 -15.06
CA ARG A 250 -7.23 21.98 -13.96
C ARG A 250 -7.58 23.46 -14.14
N ALA A 251 -6.60 24.30 -14.45
CA ALA A 251 -6.81 25.74 -14.66
C ALA A 251 -7.68 26.02 -15.90
N GLY A 252 -7.49 25.27 -16.98
CA GLY A 252 -8.31 25.34 -18.19
C GLY A 252 -9.76 24.93 -17.92
N ALA A 253 -9.97 23.80 -17.24
CA ALA A 253 -11.29 23.31 -16.88
C ALA A 253 -12.08 24.33 -16.05
N ALA A 254 -11.42 25.03 -15.12
CA ALA A 254 -12.03 26.08 -14.29
C ALA A 254 -12.57 27.29 -15.07
N VAL A 255 -12.16 27.47 -16.33
CA VAL A 255 -12.63 28.55 -17.21
C VAL A 255 -13.34 28.01 -18.46
N GLY A 256 -13.73 26.73 -18.46
CA GLY A 256 -14.42 26.08 -19.57
C GLY A 256 -13.57 25.91 -20.83
N ARG A 257 -12.27 25.63 -20.65
CA ARG A 257 -11.34 25.33 -21.73
C ARG A 257 -10.68 23.96 -21.51
N PRO A 258 -11.07 22.92 -22.28
CA PRO A 258 -10.35 21.65 -22.30
C PRO A 258 -8.89 21.86 -22.74
N VAL A 259 -7.94 21.23 -22.04
CA VAL A 259 -6.50 21.28 -22.37
C VAL A 259 -6.03 19.87 -22.69
N ASN A 260 -5.82 19.59 -23.98
CA ASN A 260 -5.52 18.26 -24.50
C ASN A 260 -4.27 18.26 -25.39
N ASP A 261 -3.23 19.02 -25.00
CA ASP A 261 -1.96 19.01 -25.72
C ASP A 261 -1.38 17.58 -25.73
N LEU A 262 -1.04 17.06 -26.91
CA LEU A 262 -0.52 15.71 -27.05
C LEU A 262 0.81 15.54 -26.30
N ILE A 263 0.95 14.39 -25.64
CA ILE A 263 2.17 13.99 -24.96
C ILE A 263 3.07 13.23 -25.92
N THR A 264 4.32 13.67 -25.99
CA THR A 264 5.41 12.98 -26.69
C THR A 264 6.44 12.48 -25.67
N VAL A 265 7.13 11.41 -25.97
CA VAL A 265 8.14 10.78 -25.10
C VAL A 265 9.47 10.76 -25.82
N ASP A 266 10.55 11.10 -25.13
CA ASP A 266 11.88 11.18 -25.74
C ASP A 266 12.95 10.54 -24.83
N LEU A 267 14.13 10.28 -25.41
CA LEU A 267 15.28 9.78 -24.66
C LEU A 267 15.63 10.73 -23.52
N ALA A 268 16.03 10.15 -22.40
CA ALA A 268 16.36 10.85 -21.17
C ALA A 268 17.57 10.20 -20.46
N GLY A 269 18.01 10.84 -19.38
CA GLY A 269 19.09 10.36 -18.55
C GLY A 269 20.50 10.73 -19.06
N PRO A 270 21.50 10.63 -18.17
CA PRO A 270 22.86 11.09 -18.43
C PRO A 270 23.58 10.26 -19.51
N ALA A 271 23.21 9.00 -19.73
CA ALA A 271 23.77 8.18 -20.81
C ALA A 271 23.38 8.65 -22.22
N ASN A 272 22.38 9.54 -22.30
CA ASN A 272 21.90 10.18 -23.53
C ASN A 272 22.15 11.70 -23.53
N ASP A 273 22.99 12.22 -22.63
CA ASP A 273 23.28 13.66 -22.45
C ASP A 273 22.04 14.54 -22.22
N ARG A 274 21.04 14.00 -21.50
CA ARG A 274 19.74 14.65 -21.27
C ARG A 274 19.32 14.60 -19.79
N PRO A 275 18.35 15.45 -19.37
CA PRO A 275 17.80 15.39 -18.02
C PRO A 275 17.28 14.01 -17.65
N GLY A 276 17.45 13.62 -16.38
CA GLY A 276 16.95 12.35 -15.84
C GLY A 276 15.42 12.34 -15.64
N TYR A 277 14.93 11.36 -14.88
CA TYR A 277 13.50 11.19 -14.62
C TYR A 277 12.89 12.41 -13.93
N TYR A 278 13.59 12.95 -12.93
CA TYR A 278 13.18 14.11 -12.14
C TYR A 278 14.41 14.93 -11.72
N GLU A 279 14.17 16.13 -11.19
CA GLU A 279 15.23 17.07 -10.81
C GLU A 279 15.94 16.71 -9.50
N TRP A 280 17.10 17.33 -9.27
CA TRP A 280 17.80 17.22 -8.00
C TRP A 280 17.08 18.02 -6.92
N ASP A 281 16.61 17.35 -5.86
CA ASP A 281 16.11 18.03 -4.67
C ASP A 281 17.25 18.44 -3.74
N LYS A 282 17.49 19.76 -3.69
CA LYS A 282 18.57 20.37 -2.89
C LYS A 282 18.10 20.90 -1.53
N ASN A 283 16.81 20.76 -1.18
CA ASN A 283 16.20 21.39 0.00
C ASN A 283 16.16 20.47 1.24
N ASN A 284 17.01 19.45 1.26
CA ASN A 284 17.01 18.34 2.22
C ASN A 284 17.79 18.63 3.51
N VAL A 285 17.45 19.74 4.17
CA VAL A 285 18.01 20.16 5.46
C VAL A 285 17.21 19.53 6.61
N GLN A 286 17.90 18.81 7.49
CA GLN A 286 17.30 17.92 8.49
C GLN A 286 17.75 18.32 9.91
N PRO A 287 17.12 19.33 10.53
CA PRO A 287 17.41 19.74 11.90
C PRO A 287 16.90 18.74 12.92
N ARG A 288 17.62 18.60 14.03
CA ARG A 288 17.23 17.84 15.21
C ARG A 288 17.57 18.59 16.50
N ILE A 289 16.62 18.61 17.43
CA ILE A 289 16.79 19.22 18.74
C ILE A 289 16.22 18.25 19.76
N ALA A 290 16.95 17.97 20.83
CA ALA A 290 16.46 17.18 21.94
C ALA A 290 16.99 17.70 23.27
N PHE A 291 16.32 17.34 24.35
CA PHE A 291 16.76 17.61 25.71
C PHE A 291 16.53 16.40 26.61
N ALA A 292 17.36 16.30 27.64
CA ALA A 292 17.17 15.41 28.77
C ALA A 292 17.35 16.23 30.05
N TYR A 293 16.33 16.23 30.90
CA TYR A 293 16.27 17.00 32.14
C TYR A 293 15.92 16.08 33.31
N SER A 294 16.74 16.10 34.35
CA SER A 294 16.52 15.39 35.61
C SER A 294 16.24 16.40 36.72
N PRO A 295 14.96 16.68 37.05
CA PRO A 295 14.64 17.64 38.09
C PRO A 295 15.20 17.21 39.46
N ASP A 296 15.63 18.18 40.26
CA ASP A 296 16.19 17.96 41.61
C ASP A 296 15.59 18.97 42.60
N PHE A 297 14.27 18.91 42.78
CA PHE A 297 13.56 19.75 43.74
C PHE A 297 13.79 19.22 45.14
N LYS A 298 14.20 20.05 46.10
CA LYS A 298 14.57 19.58 47.45
C LYS A 298 13.40 19.39 48.42
N SER A 299 12.26 20.01 48.17
CA SER A 299 11.07 19.90 49.04
C SER A 299 9.78 20.34 48.33
N GLY A 300 8.64 20.18 49.01
CA GLY A 300 7.34 20.63 48.53
C GLY A 300 6.65 19.69 47.54
N PHE A 301 5.62 20.19 46.86
CA PHE A 301 4.83 19.40 45.90
C PHE A 301 5.67 18.87 44.72
N LEU A 302 6.61 19.68 44.22
CA LEU A 302 7.45 19.30 43.08
C LEU A 302 8.41 18.17 43.45
N HIS A 303 8.98 18.15 44.65
CA HIS A 303 9.77 17.01 45.15
C HIS A 303 8.90 15.74 45.24
N LYS A 304 7.66 15.83 45.72
CA LYS A 304 6.74 14.67 45.71
C LYS A 304 6.43 14.15 44.30
N LEU A 305 6.38 15.04 43.31
CA LEU A 305 6.08 14.69 41.91
C LEU A 305 7.30 14.12 41.17
N PHE A 306 8.51 14.60 41.45
CA PHE A 306 9.72 14.25 40.70
C PHE A 306 10.71 13.35 41.47
N GLY A 307 10.58 13.21 42.79
CA GLY A 307 11.52 12.47 43.61
C GLY A 307 12.85 13.19 43.83
N ASP A 308 13.84 12.43 44.27
CA ASP A 308 15.20 12.88 44.47
C ASP A 308 15.97 12.98 43.14
N ALA A 309 17.20 13.50 43.20
CA ALA A 309 18.06 13.59 42.03
C ALA A 309 18.23 12.21 41.35
N SER A 310 17.88 12.14 40.07
CA SER A 310 17.91 10.93 39.22
C SER A 310 16.71 9.98 39.35
N ASP A 311 15.74 10.26 40.23
CA ASP A 311 14.51 9.46 40.31
C ASP A 311 13.60 9.71 39.10
N SER A 312 13.60 10.93 38.56
CA SER A 312 12.83 11.27 37.37
C SER A 312 13.69 11.83 36.26
N VAL A 313 13.29 11.53 35.02
CA VAL A 313 13.88 12.12 33.81
C VAL A 313 12.77 12.49 32.84
N ILE A 314 12.81 13.74 32.37
CA ILE A 314 12.02 14.22 31.25
C ILE A 314 12.94 14.26 30.03
N ARG A 315 12.52 13.65 28.93
CA ARG A 315 13.21 13.75 27.64
C ARG A 315 12.24 14.26 26.62
N GLY A 316 12.69 15.10 25.71
CA GLY A 316 11.88 15.54 24.59
C GLY A 316 12.75 15.81 23.38
N GLY A 317 12.16 15.73 22.20
CA GLY A 317 12.88 15.99 20.97
C GLY A 317 11.97 16.30 19.80
N PHE A 318 12.57 16.92 18.80
CA PHE A 318 12.03 17.19 17.48
C PHE A 318 13.11 16.84 16.45
N ALA A 319 12.69 16.20 15.36
CA ALA A 319 13.54 15.97 14.20
C ALA A 319 12.72 16.10 12.91
N MET A 320 13.32 16.76 11.92
CA MET A 320 12.90 16.71 10.53
C MET A 320 13.87 15.81 9.78
N THR A 321 13.34 14.85 9.03
CA THR A 321 14.11 13.89 8.22
C THR A 321 13.52 13.79 6.82
N ASN A 322 14.35 13.51 5.81
CA ASN A 322 13.92 13.27 4.45
C ASN A 322 14.12 11.80 4.07
N ASP A 323 13.25 11.27 3.21
CA ASP A 323 13.36 9.90 2.73
C ASP A 323 14.22 9.82 1.46
N TYR A 324 15.04 8.78 1.35
CA TYR A 324 15.63 8.39 0.07
C TYR A 324 14.57 7.63 -0.75
N TYR A 325 14.42 7.99 -2.02
CA TYR A 325 13.37 7.46 -2.89
C TYR A 325 13.86 7.30 -4.33
N GLY A 326 13.06 6.64 -5.16
CA GLY A 326 13.27 6.59 -6.60
C GLY A 326 13.74 5.25 -7.13
N GLN A 327 14.60 4.52 -6.41
CA GLN A 327 15.15 3.23 -6.88
C GLN A 327 14.05 2.24 -7.32
N GLN A 328 13.05 2.05 -6.46
CA GLN A 328 11.92 1.17 -6.78
C GLN A 328 11.01 1.80 -7.83
N LEU A 329 10.86 3.12 -7.84
CA LEU A 329 10.06 3.81 -8.86
C LEU A 329 10.66 3.56 -10.25
N ALA A 330 11.94 3.85 -10.48
CA ALA A 330 12.57 3.65 -11.79
C ALA A 330 12.45 2.21 -12.29
N VAL A 331 12.60 1.22 -11.39
CA VAL A 331 12.37 -0.20 -11.71
C VAL A 331 10.92 -0.45 -12.10
N SER A 332 9.96 0.05 -11.32
CA SER A 332 8.53 -0.11 -11.61
C SER A 332 8.14 0.57 -12.92
N PHE A 333 8.68 1.75 -13.24
CA PHE A 333 8.35 2.49 -14.45
C PHE A 333 8.98 1.92 -15.70
N ASP A 334 10.23 1.47 -15.64
CA ASP A 334 10.84 0.76 -16.77
C ASP A 334 10.07 -0.52 -17.13
N LEU A 335 9.54 -1.23 -16.13
CA LEU A 335 8.74 -2.43 -16.35
C LEU A 335 7.29 -2.13 -16.78
N ASN A 336 6.64 -1.14 -16.17
CA ASN A 336 5.19 -0.97 -16.33
C ASN A 336 4.80 0.16 -17.28
N SER A 337 5.74 1.02 -17.69
CA SER A 337 5.48 2.05 -18.69
C SER A 337 5.66 1.50 -20.09
N THR A 338 4.66 1.67 -20.95
CA THR A 338 4.70 1.19 -22.36
C THR A 338 5.18 2.25 -23.35
N LEU A 339 5.66 3.38 -22.85
CA LEU A 339 6.00 4.58 -23.61
C LEU A 339 7.42 4.60 -24.22
N GLY A 340 8.19 3.53 -24.07
CA GLY A 340 9.62 3.52 -24.41
C GLY A 340 10.10 2.22 -25.04
N PHE A 341 11.21 1.70 -24.52
CA PHE A 341 11.86 0.46 -24.98
C PHE A 341 11.10 -0.82 -24.62
N SER A 342 9.93 -0.69 -23.99
CA SER A 342 8.98 -1.77 -23.73
C SER A 342 7.61 -1.26 -24.16
N SER A 343 6.84 -2.11 -24.82
CA SER A 343 5.46 -1.84 -25.23
C SER A 343 4.62 -3.10 -25.11
N ALA A 344 3.34 -2.95 -24.81
CA ALA A 344 2.39 -4.06 -24.78
C ALA A 344 1.18 -3.71 -25.67
N GLN A 345 0.83 -4.61 -26.57
CA GLN A 345 -0.39 -4.49 -27.36
C GLN A 345 -1.40 -5.52 -26.92
N THR A 346 -2.56 -5.06 -26.47
CA THR A 346 -3.68 -5.90 -26.05
C THR A 346 -4.85 -5.65 -26.98
N ILE A 347 -5.55 -6.70 -27.40
CA ILE A 347 -6.79 -6.51 -28.15
C ILE A 347 -7.88 -5.88 -27.30
N SER A 348 -8.72 -5.02 -27.91
CA SER A 348 -9.86 -4.41 -27.22
C SER A 348 -10.85 -5.48 -26.75
N ALA A 349 -11.46 -5.25 -25.58
CA ALA A 349 -12.62 -6.04 -25.15
C ALA A 349 -13.75 -5.98 -26.18
N ASN A 350 -14.62 -6.98 -26.21
CA ASN A 350 -15.74 -7.08 -27.16
C ASN A 350 -15.34 -7.15 -28.66
N SER A 351 -14.05 -7.33 -28.96
CA SER A 351 -13.55 -7.57 -30.33
C SER A 351 -14.23 -8.77 -30.98
N TYR A 352 -14.56 -9.79 -30.19
CA TYR A 352 -15.14 -11.05 -30.62
C TYR A 352 -16.47 -11.35 -29.92
N ASN A 353 -17.30 -12.18 -30.55
CA ASN A 353 -18.55 -12.70 -29.98
C ASN A 353 -18.62 -14.23 -30.19
N VAL A 354 -19.70 -14.87 -29.73
CA VAL A 354 -19.86 -16.33 -29.82
C VAL A 354 -20.58 -16.81 -31.08
N THR A 355 -20.93 -15.92 -32.00
CA THR A 355 -21.73 -16.23 -33.19
C THR A 355 -21.04 -15.79 -34.48
N THR A 356 -21.16 -14.51 -34.85
CA THR A 356 -20.77 -13.97 -36.16
C THR A 356 -19.30 -13.57 -36.26
N ARG A 357 -18.62 -13.35 -35.13
CA ARG A 357 -17.21 -12.97 -35.04
C ARG A 357 -16.51 -13.81 -33.96
N PRO A 358 -16.41 -15.14 -34.14
CA PRO A 358 -15.78 -16.01 -33.16
C PRO A 358 -14.30 -15.69 -33.03
N ALA A 359 -13.80 -15.74 -31.81
CA ALA A 359 -12.41 -15.48 -31.52
C ALA A 359 -11.50 -16.65 -31.96
N PRO A 360 -10.17 -16.46 -32.08
CA PRO A 360 -9.26 -17.51 -32.51
C PRO A 360 -9.32 -18.76 -31.63
N LEU A 361 -9.19 -19.94 -32.25
CA LEU A 361 -9.23 -21.22 -31.55
C LEU A 361 -7.93 -21.46 -30.77
N PHE A 362 -8.07 -21.97 -29.54
CA PHE A 362 -6.97 -22.55 -28.78
C PHE A 362 -6.51 -23.85 -29.47
N THR A 363 -5.23 -23.93 -29.78
CA THR A 363 -4.61 -25.12 -30.43
C THR A 363 -3.57 -25.81 -29.55
N GLY A 364 -3.15 -25.16 -28.45
CA GLY A 364 -2.19 -25.70 -27.49
C GLY A 364 -1.53 -24.60 -26.66
N PHE A 365 -0.89 -24.98 -25.55
CA PHE A 365 -0.23 -24.02 -24.64
C PHE A 365 1.09 -23.44 -25.18
N GLY A 366 1.62 -23.97 -26.29
CA GLY A 366 2.77 -23.40 -27.02
C GLY A 366 2.38 -22.52 -28.22
N GLN A 367 1.12 -22.13 -28.34
CA GLN A 367 0.62 -21.39 -29.50
C GLN A 367 1.30 -20.02 -29.64
N ASN A 368 1.67 -19.66 -30.86
CA ASN A 368 2.27 -18.37 -31.17
C ASN A 368 1.20 -17.25 -31.09
N VAL A 369 1.24 -16.47 -30.02
CA VAL A 369 0.29 -15.37 -29.75
C VAL A 369 0.43 -14.24 -30.78
N ARG A 370 1.65 -13.92 -31.22
CA ARG A 370 1.89 -12.82 -32.20
C ARG A 370 1.35 -13.11 -33.60
N ALA A 371 1.03 -14.38 -33.90
CA ALA A 371 0.38 -14.75 -35.14
C ALA A 371 -1.15 -14.59 -35.09
N LEU A 372 -1.72 -14.25 -33.92
CA LEU A 372 -3.16 -14.02 -33.78
C LEU A 372 -3.57 -12.68 -34.42
N PRO A 373 -4.82 -12.56 -34.91
CA PRO A 373 -5.29 -11.34 -35.55
C PRO A 373 -5.24 -10.12 -34.61
N ARG A 374 -5.12 -8.90 -35.15
CA ARG A 374 -5.18 -7.63 -34.40
C ARG A 374 -3.99 -7.37 -33.45
N LEU A 375 -2.85 -8.02 -33.67
CA LEU A 375 -1.57 -7.73 -33.02
C LEU A 375 -0.52 -7.28 -34.05
N PRO A 376 -0.52 -6.01 -34.49
CA PRO A 376 0.51 -5.52 -35.40
C PRO A 376 1.89 -5.53 -34.73
N ILE A 377 2.84 -6.27 -35.31
CA ILE A 377 4.23 -6.24 -34.86
C ILE A 377 4.81 -4.85 -35.15
N PRO A 378 5.30 -4.11 -34.15
CA PRO A 378 5.88 -2.79 -34.34
C PRO A 378 7.19 -2.85 -35.14
N GLY A 379 7.47 -1.78 -35.88
CA GLY A 379 8.79 -1.55 -36.48
C GLY A 379 9.82 -1.08 -35.46
N ASN A 380 10.99 -0.66 -35.93
CA ASN A 380 12.02 -0.08 -35.07
C ASN A 380 11.54 1.21 -34.41
N LEU A 381 11.96 1.44 -33.17
CA LEU A 381 11.68 2.68 -32.45
C LEU A 381 12.58 3.82 -32.92
N THR A 382 11.97 5.00 -33.03
CA THR A 382 12.68 6.27 -33.27
C THR A 382 12.13 7.32 -32.33
N PHE A 383 12.98 7.92 -31.50
CA PHE A 383 12.58 8.99 -30.59
C PHE A 383 12.68 10.38 -31.26
N PRO A 384 11.78 11.33 -30.94
CA PRO A 384 10.68 11.22 -29.96
C PRO A 384 9.51 10.35 -30.45
N LEU A 385 8.92 9.59 -29.54
CA LEU A 385 7.72 8.78 -29.75
C LEU A 385 6.47 9.58 -29.46
N THR A 386 5.42 9.34 -30.24
CA THR A 386 4.09 9.94 -30.04
C THR A 386 3.02 8.88 -30.23
N THR A 387 2.15 8.73 -29.25
CA THR A 387 0.98 7.86 -29.33
C THR A 387 -0.10 8.51 -30.21
N PRO A 388 -0.82 7.75 -31.05
CA PRO A 388 -1.93 8.31 -31.81
C PRO A 388 -3.02 8.93 -30.92
N ALA A 389 -3.60 10.04 -31.38
CA ALA A 389 -4.75 10.71 -30.79
C ALA A 389 -6.03 10.14 -31.42
N ASP A 390 -6.32 8.87 -31.14
CA ASP A 390 -7.39 8.06 -31.75
C ASP A 390 -8.43 7.59 -30.72
N GLU A 391 -8.41 8.15 -29.51
CA GLU A 391 -9.37 7.92 -28.44
C GLU A 391 -9.52 6.44 -28.04
N ALA A 392 -8.45 5.65 -28.22
CA ALA A 392 -8.47 4.22 -27.87
C ALA A 392 -8.44 3.92 -26.36
N GLU A 393 -8.80 4.90 -25.52
CA GLU A 393 -8.91 4.80 -24.05
C GLU A 393 -7.73 4.12 -23.35
N ARG A 394 -6.51 4.49 -23.74
CA ARG A 394 -5.30 3.82 -23.23
C ARG A 394 -5.06 4.11 -21.75
N ILE A 395 -4.53 3.11 -21.05
CA ILE A 395 -4.05 3.19 -19.67
C ILE A 395 -2.53 3.20 -19.70
N GLU A 396 -1.92 4.16 -19.00
CA GLU A 396 -0.48 4.29 -18.95
C GLU A 396 0.01 4.72 -17.56
N SER A 397 1.32 4.60 -17.30
CA SER A 397 1.92 5.14 -16.09
C SER A 397 3.29 5.76 -16.30
N SER A 398 3.59 6.82 -15.52
CA SER A 398 4.88 7.55 -15.58
C SER A 398 5.22 8.25 -14.26
N LEU A 399 6.37 8.90 -14.22
CA LEU A 399 6.83 9.76 -13.14
C LEU A 399 6.49 11.22 -13.41
N ASP A 400 6.17 11.95 -12.34
CA ASP A 400 6.25 13.39 -12.33
C ASP A 400 7.73 13.80 -12.30
N ASP A 401 8.15 14.77 -13.11
CA ASP A 401 9.53 15.24 -13.11
C ASP A 401 9.82 16.25 -12.00
N THR A 402 8.77 16.71 -11.31
CA THR A 402 8.84 17.62 -10.15
C THR A 402 8.96 16.90 -8.82
N LEU A 403 9.36 15.62 -8.80
CA LEU A 403 9.45 14.85 -7.56
C LEU A 403 10.50 15.43 -6.59
N ILE A 404 10.13 15.46 -5.31
CA ILE A 404 10.97 15.89 -4.19
C ILE A 404 11.02 14.81 -3.11
N ALA A 405 11.99 14.90 -2.19
CA ALA A 405 12.09 13.95 -1.09
C ALA A 405 10.92 14.13 -0.11
N PRO A 406 10.18 13.05 0.22
CA PRO A 406 9.20 13.09 1.29
C PRO A 406 9.81 13.61 2.59
N THR A 407 9.07 14.48 3.29
CA THR A 407 9.54 15.10 4.53
C THR A 407 8.77 14.55 5.72
N ASN A 408 9.50 14.04 6.71
CA ASN A 408 8.99 13.49 7.94
C ASN A 408 9.36 14.41 9.12
N TYR A 409 8.34 14.85 9.85
CA TYR A 409 8.46 15.57 11.12
C TYR A 409 8.15 14.61 12.25
N SER A 410 9.01 14.52 13.24
CA SER A 410 8.79 13.71 14.44
C SER A 410 9.06 14.51 15.69
N TRP A 411 8.22 14.34 16.70
CA TRP A 411 8.42 14.93 18.02
C TRP A 411 7.94 14.00 19.10
N ASN A 412 8.57 14.08 20.26
CA ASN A 412 8.20 13.27 21.39
C ASN A 412 8.51 13.98 22.71
N VAL A 413 7.78 13.59 23.75
CA VAL A 413 8.08 13.92 25.14
C VAL A 413 7.85 12.66 25.97
N SER A 414 8.82 12.29 26.78
CA SER A 414 8.74 11.16 27.71
C SER A 414 9.07 11.60 29.12
N PHE A 415 8.31 11.10 30.09
CA PHE A 415 8.57 11.22 31.51
C PHE A 415 8.76 9.82 32.08
N GLU A 416 9.89 9.60 32.73
CA GLU A 416 10.20 8.36 33.43
C GLU A 416 10.42 8.66 34.91
N ARG A 417 9.87 7.82 35.77
CA ARG A 417 10.04 7.92 37.22
C ARG A 417 10.28 6.56 37.85
N GLN A 418 11.39 6.46 38.56
CA GLN A 418 11.63 5.40 39.51
C GLN A 418 10.86 5.71 40.80
N MET A 419 10.09 4.72 41.25
CA MET A 419 9.27 4.75 42.44
C MET A 419 9.83 3.72 43.44
N PRO A 420 9.43 3.79 44.72
CA PRO A 420 9.88 2.83 45.74
C PRO A 420 9.66 1.37 45.34
N ALA A 421 10.45 0.48 45.95
CA ALA A 421 10.45 -0.96 45.69
C ALA A 421 10.84 -1.36 44.24
N GLY A 422 11.43 -0.47 43.45
CA GLY A 422 11.90 -0.79 42.09
C GLY A 422 10.81 -0.74 41.02
N LEU A 423 9.73 0.00 41.28
CA LEU A 423 8.70 0.31 40.29
C LEU A 423 9.22 1.38 39.35
N LEU A 424 9.19 1.13 38.04
CA LEU A 424 9.51 2.12 37.01
C LEU A 424 8.24 2.43 36.22
N VAL A 425 7.86 3.70 36.18
CA VAL A 425 6.74 4.19 35.38
C VAL A 425 7.28 5.11 34.30
N SER A 426 6.92 4.85 33.04
CA SER A 426 7.25 5.70 31.90
C SER A 426 5.99 6.07 31.15
N ALA A 427 5.80 7.37 30.90
CA ALA A 427 4.72 7.90 30.09
C ALA A 427 5.33 8.70 28.94
N SER A 428 4.91 8.45 27.71
CA SER A 428 5.41 9.19 26.54
C SER A 428 4.30 9.60 25.60
N TYR A 429 4.51 10.72 24.92
CA TYR A 429 3.75 11.14 23.77
C TYR A 429 4.68 11.19 22.54
N ILE A 430 4.19 10.71 21.41
CA ILE A 430 4.89 10.66 20.13
C ILE A 430 3.96 11.25 19.08
N GLY A 431 4.43 12.25 18.36
CA GLY A 431 3.79 12.79 17.16
C GLY A 431 4.69 12.59 15.95
N ARG A 432 4.09 12.22 14.83
CA ARG A 432 4.73 12.19 13.51
C ARG A 432 3.79 12.81 12.51
N SER A 433 4.35 13.55 11.58
CA SER A 433 3.63 14.19 10.48
C SER A 433 4.50 14.10 9.25
N ALA A 434 3.98 13.55 8.16
CA ALA A 434 4.71 13.43 6.91
C ALA A 434 3.98 14.18 5.79
N ARG A 435 4.74 14.91 4.99
CA ARG A 435 4.24 15.79 3.92
C ARG A 435 5.02 15.52 2.64
N ALA A 436 4.39 15.84 1.50
CA ALA A 436 4.94 15.53 0.19
C ALA A 436 5.29 14.04 0.06
N LEU A 437 4.50 13.15 0.67
CA LEU A 437 4.68 11.71 0.48
C LEU A 437 4.39 11.34 -0.97
N LEU A 438 5.03 10.30 -1.44
CA LEU A 438 4.74 9.72 -2.75
C LEU A 438 3.33 9.13 -2.77
N GLY A 439 2.59 9.41 -3.83
CA GLY A 439 1.31 8.80 -4.17
C GLY A 439 1.12 8.83 -5.67
N THR A 440 0.16 8.07 -6.19
CA THR A 440 -0.19 8.11 -7.62
C THR A 440 -1.46 8.92 -7.82
N ARG A 441 -1.47 9.77 -8.85
CA ARG A 441 -2.67 10.46 -9.35
C ARG A 441 -2.82 10.19 -10.83
N ASP A 442 -4.04 10.22 -11.32
CA ASP A 442 -4.29 10.23 -12.75
C ASP A 442 -4.16 11.65 -13.29
N ILE A 443 -3.13 11.93 -14.09
CA ILE A 443 -2.98 13.24 -14.72
C ILE A 443 -3.95 13.45 -15.89
N MET A 444 -4.52 12.37 -16.40
CA MET A 444 -5.56 12.34 -17.44
C MET A 444 -6.95 12.17 -16.86
N HIS A 445 -7.09 12.35 -15.53
CA HIS A 445 -8.37 12.49 -14.89
C HIS A 445 -9.29 13.44 -15.68
N LEU A 446 -10.56 13.08 -15.80
CA LEU A 446 -11.56 13.78 -16.60
C LEU A 446 -11.68 15.25 -16.17
N ASN A 447 -11.90 16.15 -17.12
CA ASN A 447 -12.03 17.57 -16.78
C ASN A 447 -13.29 17.82 -15.94
N ASN A 448 -13.17 18.44 -14.75
CA ASN A 448 -14.31 19.07 -14.08
C ASN A 448 -14.60 20.43 -14.74
N LEU A 449 -15.14 20.37 -15.95
CA LEU A 449 -15.27 21.52 -16.86
C LEU A 449 -16.37 22.46 -16.37
N VAL A 450 -16.04 23.76 -16.24
CA VAL A 450 -16.97 24.84 -15.91
C VAL A 450 -17.66 25.33 -17.18
N ASP A 451 -18.98 25.49 -17.16
CA ASP A 451 -19.71 26.25 -18.18
C ASP A 451 -19.37 27.74 -18.04
N PRO A 452 -18.69 28.37 -19.03
CA PRO A 452 -18.30 29.78 -18.95
C PRO A 452 -19.47 30.76 -18.81
N ARG A 453 -20.69 30.35 -19.18
CA ARG A 453 -21.88 31.21 -19.14
C ARG A 453 -22.56 31.20 -17.77
N SER A 454 -22.76 30.01 -17.19
CA SER A 454 -23.44 29.87 -15.89
C SER A 454 -22.49 29.83 -14.69
N GLY A 455 -21.21 29.49 -14.89
CA GLY A 455 -20.24 29.26 -13.82
C GLY A 455 -20.41 27.93 -13.09
N VAL A 456 -21.31 27.06 -13.56
CA VAL A 456 -21.56 25.72 -12.98
C VAL A 456 -20.53 24.74 -13.54
N ASP A 457 -19.94 23.91 -12.70
CA ASP A 457 -19.04 22.83 -13.10
C ASP A 457 -19.76 21.47 -13.30
N TRP A 458 -19.07 20.54 -13.95
CA TRP A 458 -19.58 19.19 -14.20
C TRP A 458 -20.04 18.49 -12.92
N TYR A 459 -19.24 18.50 -11.85
CA TYR A 459 -19.60 17.82 -10.60
C TYR A 459 -20.88 18.38 -9.99
N THR A 460 -21.08 19.70 -10.06
CA THR A 460 -22.29 20.36 -9.59
C THR A 460 -23.49 19.99 -10.46
N ALA A 461 -23.35 20.03 -11.79
CA ALA A 461 -24.42 19.70 -12.73
C ALA A 461 -24.83 18.21 -12.66
N ALA A 462 -23.85 17.31 -12.61
CA ALA A 462 -24.06 15.87 -12.39
C ALA A 462 -24.70 15.59 -11.02
N GLY A 463 -24.30 16.34 -9.98
CA GLY A 463 -24.93 16.28 -8.66
C GLY A 463 -26.43 16.62 -8.70
N GLN A 464 -26.83 17.62 -9.49
CA GLN A 464 -28.24 17.95 -9.69
C GLN A 464 -29.02 16.82 -10.39
N LEU A 465 -28.43 16.18 -11.40
CA LEU A 465 -29.03 14.99 -12.03
C LEU A 465 -29.16 13.82 -11.02
N ALA A 466 -28.14 13.60 -10.19
CA ALA A 466 -28.15 12.57 -9.15
C ALA A 466 -29.27 12.79 -8.11
N ASP A 467 -29.53 14.05 -7.75
CA ASP A 467 -30.62 14.44 -6.84
C ASP A 467 -32.00 14.21 -7.48
N LEU A 468 -32.18 14.61 -8.74
CA LEU A 468 -33.40 14.35 -9.50
C LEU A 468 -33.70 12.85 -9.60
N ARG A 469 -32.66 12.04 -9.86
CA ARG A 469 -32.75 10.57 -9.95
C ARG A 469 -33.11 9.97 -8.60
N SER A 470 -32.46 10.43 -7.53
CA SER A 470 -32.73 10.00 -6.16
C SER A 470 -34.19 10.27 -5.78
N ALA A 471 -34.74 11.43 -6.18
CA ALA A 471 -36.14 11.79 -6.02
C ALA A 471 -37.11 11.05 -6.97
N ASN A 472 -36.59 10.24 -7.90
CA ASN A 472 -37.36 9.54 -8.94
C ASN A 472 -38.21 10.51 -9.78
N THR A 473 -37.63 11.65 -10.13
CA THR A 473 -38.32 12.71 -10.89
C THR A 473 -38.59 12.22 -12.31
N PRO A 474 -39.83 12.31 -12.84
CA PRO A 474 -40.12 11.95 -14.24
C PRO A 474 -39.36 12.84 -15.22
N ILE A 475 -38.76 12.26 -16.26
CA ILE A 475 -37.92 12.97 -17.25
C ILE A 475 -38.59 14.24 -17.78
N GLY A 476 -39.84 14.15 -18.24
CA GLY A 476 -40.56 15.30 -18.82
C GLY A 476 -40.88 16.44 -17.84
N SER A 477 -40.68 16.25 -16.54
CA SER A 477 -40.91 17.27 -15.50
C SER A 477 -39.64 18.01 -15.07
N VAL A 478 -38.47 17.55 -15.51
CA VAL A 478 -37.18 18.12 -15.14
C VAL A 478 -37.04 19.54 -15.69
N GLN A 479 -36.63 20.45 -14.81
CA GLN A 479 -36.38 21.85 -15.16
C GLN A 479 -35.00 22.03 -15.80
N PRO A 480 -34.82 23.02 -16.69
CA PRO A 480 -33.53 23.27 -17.32
C PRO A 480 -32.40 23.53 -16.32
N ILE A 481 -31.28 22.83 -16.49
CA ILE A 481 -30.02 23.03 -15.80
C ILE A 481 -29.08 23.76 -16.77
N PRO A 482 -28.66 25.00 -16.48
CA PRO A 482 -27.90 25.83 -17.41
C PRO A 482 -26.67 25.15 -18.03
N TYR A 483 -25.99 24.29 -17.27
CA TYR A 483 -24.81 23.55 -17.75
C TYR A 483 -25.10 22.75 -19.03
N PHE A 484 -26.16 21.93 -19.03
CA PHE A 484 -26.51 21.08 -20.17
C PHE A 484 -27.09 21.90 -21.32
N GLU A 485 -27.90 22.91 -21.01
CA GLU A 485 -28.47 23.81 -22.01
C GLU A 485 -27.39 24.60 -22.77
N ASN A 486 -26.35 25.05 -22.07
CA ASN A 486 -25.28 25.86 -22.65
C ASN A 486 -24.23 25.02 -23.37
N LEU A 487 -23.83 23.89 -22.79
CA LEU A 487 -22.70 23.11 -23.31
C LEU A 487 -23.10 21.98 -24.26
N PHE A 488 -24.31 21.42 -24.14
CA PHE A 488 -24.72 20.21 -24.87
C PHE A 488 -26.09 20.37 -25.56
N PRO A 489 -26.31 21.42 -26.38
CA PRO A 489 -27.62 21.71 -26.96
C PRO A 489 -28.16 20.62 -27.91
N GLY A 490 -27.31 19.73 -28.42
CA GLY A 490 -27.68 18.69 -29.40
C GLY A 490 -27.84 17.28 -28.83
N ILE A 491 -27.71 17.10 -27.52
CA ILE A 491 -27.65 15.76 -26.88
C ILE A 491 -28.90 14.90 -27.17
N GLY A 492 -30.11 15.47 -27.15
CA GLY A 492 -31.36 14.73 -27.40
C GLY A 492 -31.38 14.07 -28.78
N SER A 493 -31.02 14.84 -29.81
CA SER A 493 -30.95 14.32 -31.18
C SER A 493 -29.77 13.38 -31.40
N ALA A 494 -28.61 13.65 -30.80
CA ALA A 494 -27.40 12.87 -31.03
C ALA A 494 -27.46 11.47 -30.40
N ILE A 495 -28.05 11.34 -29.21
CA ILE A 495 -28.04 10.09 -28.44
C ILE A 495 -29.37 9.34 -28.59
N PHE A 496 -30.51 10.05 -28.55
CA PHE A 496 -31.84 9.44 -28.48
C PHE A 496 -32.64 9.55 -29.77
N ASP A 497 -32.11 10.20 -30.81
CA ASP A 497 -32.85 10.56 -32.03
C ASP A 497 -34.15 11.34 -31.73
N ASP A 498 -34.18 12.06 -30.60
CA ASP A 498 -35.34 12.82 -30.14
C ASP A 498 -35.00 14.32 -30.01
N PRO A 499 -35.43 15.15 -30.98
CA PRO A 499 -35.19 16.59 -30.94
C PRO A 499 -36.13 17.36 -29.98
N ILE A 500 -37.11 16.69 -29.35
CA ILE A 500 -38.09 17.31 -28.46
C ILE A 500 -37.54 17.43 -27.03
N LEU A 501 -36.73 16.45 -26.60
CA LEU A 501 -36.10 16.49 -25.29
C LEU A 501 -35.22 17.73 -25.15
N THR A 502 -35.42 18.50 -24.08
CA THR A 502 -34.46 19.57 -23.77
C THR A 502 -33.10 18.94 -23.45
N PRO A 503 -31.98 19.66 -23.65
CA PRO A 503 -30.65 19.19 -23.29
C PRO A 503 -30.56 18.62 -21.88
N THR A 504 -31.18 19.29 -20.90
CA THR A 504 -31.24 18.78 -19.52
C THR A 504 -32.05 17.50 -19.39
N GLN A 505 -33.20 17.40 -20.06
CA GLN A 505 -34.04 16.20 -20.00
C GLN A 505 -33.34 15.00 -20.64
N ALA A 506 -32.66 15.20 -21.77
CA ALA A 506 -31.85 14.18 -22.42
C ALA A 506 -30.64 13.77 -21.55
N ALA A 507 -29.92 14.72 -20.96
CA ALA A 507 -28.83 14.40 -20.04
C ALA A 507 -29.34 13.64 -18.80
N TYR A 508 -30.51 14.01 -18.28
CA TYR A 508 -31.15 13.28 -17.19
C TYR A 508 -31.62 11.89 -17.63
N SER A 509 -32.08 11.71 -18.88
CA SER A 509 -32.51 10.41 -19.42
C SER A 509 -31.40 9.36 -19.42
N LEU A 510 -30.13 9.79 -19.52
CA LEU A 510 -28.98 8.88 -19.38
C LEU A 510 -28.90 8.25 -17.99
N VAL A 511 -29.30 8.97 -16.94
CA VAL A 511 -29.13 8.53 -15.54
C VAL A 511 -30.45 8.16 -14.87
N ALA A 512 -31.60 8.57 -15.40
CA ALA A 512 -32.91 8.35 -14.82
C ALA A 512 -33.27 6.86 -14.75
N ARG A 513 -34.02 6.46 -13.71
CA ARG A 513 -34.49 5.06 -13.54
C ARG A 513 -35.45 4.60 -14.62
N ASP A 514 -36.20 5.55 -15.19
CA ASP A 514 -37.10 5.35 -16.33
C ASP A 514 -36.42 5.63 -17.68
N GLY A 515 -35.09 5.85 -17.69
CA GLY A 515 -34.25 6.02 -18.87
C GLY A 515 -33.18 4.93 -19.00
N GLU A 516 -31.94 5.31 -19.34
CA GLU A 516 -30.80 4.38 -19.51
C GLU A 516 -30.19 3.89 -18.18
N ASP A 517 -30.53 4.57 -17.07
CA ASP A 517 -30.09 4.25 -15.71
C ASP A 517 -28.57 4.05 -15.56
N ILE A 518 -27.78 4.92 -16.19
CA ILE A 518 -26.31 4.93 -16.09
C ILE A 518 -25.91 5.72 -14.84
N LEU A 519 -25.16 5.07 -13.95
CA LEU A 519 -24.62 5.71 -12.74
C LEU A 519 -23.08 5.77 -12.72
N ASP A 520 -22.45 5.28 -13.78
CA ASP A 520 -21.05 5.55 -14.07
C ASP A 520 -20.92 6.94 -14.70
N TRP A 521 -20.50 7.92 -13.90
CA TRP A 521 -20.37 9.30 -14.33
C TRP A 521 -19.25 9.48 -15.36
N THR A 522 -18.22 8.64 -15.33
CA THR A 522 -17.14 8.69 -16.32
C THR A 522 -17.58 8.14 -17.67
N TYR A 523 -18.46 7.14 -17.68
CA TYR A 523 -19.09 6.65 -18.90
C TYR A 523 -20.04 7.69 -19.49
N VAL A 524 -20.82 8.40 -18.66
CA VAL A 524 -21.64 9.54 -19.13
C VAL A 524 -20.75 10.60 -19.83
N GLN A 525 -19.53 10.80 -19.36
CA GLN A 525 -18.56 11.73 -19.95
C GLN A 525 -17.78 11.18 -21.16
N SER A 526 -17.99 9.91 -21.55
CA SER A 526 -17.22 9.25 -22.62
C SER A 526 -17.52 9.80 -24.02
N ASN A 527 -16.67 9.43 -24.99
CA ASN A 527 -16.83 9.78 -26.40
C ASN A 527 -18.05 9.13 -27.06
N ASP A 528 -18.53 8.00 -26.53
CA ASP A 528 -19.81 7.40 -26.93
C ASP A 528 -21.02 8.27 -26.50
N LEU A 529 -20.85 9.18 -25.54
CA LEU A 529 -21.92 10.00 -24.97
C LEU A 529 -21.60 11.51 -25.07
N LEU A 530 -21.09 12.14 -24.00
CA LEU A 530 -21.01 13.61 -23.94
C LEU A 530 -19.73 14.21 -24.52
N ASP A 531 -18.59 13.50 -24.50
CA ASP A 531 -17.25 14.10 -24.69
C ASP A 531 -17.12 14.94 -25.97
N ASP A 532 -17.72 14.45 -27.06
CA ASP A 532 -17.64 15.04 -28.39
C ASP A 532 -18.86 15.88 -28.79
N LEU A 533 -19.87 15.96 -27.92
CA LEU A 533 -21.10 16.73 -28.17
C LEU A 533 -21.03 18.15 -27.62
N SER A 534 -19.96 18.51 -26.92
CA SER A 534 -19.82 19.84 -26.33
C SER A 534 -19.66 20.93 -27.39
N ILE A 535 -20.25 22.11 -27.16
CA ILE A 535 -19.98 23.30 -28.00
C ILE A 535 -18.52 23.78 -27.92
N LEU A 536 -17.77 23.30 -26.94
CA LEU A 536 -16.35 23.63 -26.74
C LEU A 536 -15.44 22.85 -27.70
N GLY A 537 -15.99 21.91 -28.46
CA GLY A 537 -15.27 21.02 -29.37
C GLY A 537 -15.15 19.60 -28.81
N PRO A 538 -14.57 18.68 -29.60
CA PRO A 538 -14.38 17.30 -29.19
C PRO A 538 -13.40 17.18 -28.03
N ASN A 539 -13.42 16.03 -27.34
CA ASN A 539 -12.56 15.74 -26.19
C ASN A 539 -12.75 16.74 -25.01
N ALA A 540 -13.99 17.10 -24.69
CA ALA A 540 -14.27 18.07 -23.63
C ALA A 540 -13.82 17.61 -22.23
N PHE A 541 -13.91 16.31 -21.97
CA PHE A 541 -13.58 15.62 -20.73
C PHE A 541 -12.32 14.75 -20.84
N PHE A 542 -12.22 13.91 -21.88
CA PHE A 542 -11.12 12.98 -22.06
C PHE A 542 -9.91 13.59 -22.78
N HIS A 543 -8.78 12.92 -22.64
CA HIS A 543 -7.59 13.20 -23.43
C HIS A 543 -7.49 12.20 -24.60
N PRO A 544 -7.25 12.66 -25.84
CA PRO A 544 -7.41 11.81 -27.03
C PRO A 544 -6.38 10.67 -27.17
N GLN A 545 -5.27 10.71 -26.41
CA GLN A 545 -4.27 9.62 -26.40
C GLN A 545 -4.51 8.57 -25.29
N TYR A 546 -5.02 9.00 -24.14
CA TYR A 546 -5.04 8.21 -22.89
C TYR A 546 -6.30 8.53 -22.08
N ALA A 547 -7.07 7.51 -21.72
CA ALA A 547 -8.18 7.67 -20.77
C ALA A 547 -7.71 7.68 -19.31
N ALA A 548 -6.53 7.09 -19.05
CA ALA A 548 -5.97 7.00 -17.73
C ALA A 548 -4.43 7.06 -17.80
N PHE A 549 -3.80 7.95 -17.05
CA PHE A 549 -2.35 8.07 -16.99
C PHE A 549 -1.86 8.29 -15.54
N ALA A 550 -1.64 7.19 -14.84
CA ALA A 550 -1.19 7.19 -13.46
C ALA A 550 0.24 7.71 -13.33
N THR A 551 0.39 8.83 -12.61
CA THR A 551 1.66 9.49 -12.38
C THR A 551 2.01 9.48 -10.90
N PHE A 552 3.19 8.97 -10.55
CA PHE A 552 3.70 9.11 -9.18
C PHE A 552 4.14 10.56 -8.94
N SER A 553 3.54 11.20 -7.92
CA SER A 553 3.73 12.60 -7.52
C SER A 553 3.83 12.75 -5.99
N ASN A 554 4.28 13.90 -5.49
CA ASN A 554 4.33 14.21 -4.04
C ASN A 554 2.99 14.73 -3.48
N ILE A 555 1.92 13.93 -3.62
CA ILE A 555 0.54 14.32 -3.24
C ILE A 555 0.05 13.67 -1.94
N GLY A 556 0.83 12.76 -1.35
CA GLY A 556 0.46 12.03 -0.15
C GLY A 556 0.75 12.82 1.13
N SER A 557 -0.01 12.53 2.18
CA SER A 557 0.28 13.00 3.54
C SER A 557 -0.12 11.98 4.59
N SER A 558 0.55 12.00 5.75
CA SER A 558 0.18 11.18 6.89
C SER A 558 0.44 11.89 8.23
N ASP A 559 -0.31 11.50 9.25
CA ASP A 559 -0.14 11.97 10.63
C ASP A 559 -0.39 10.82 11.61
N TYR A 560 0.51 10.68 12.58
CA TYR A 560 0.45 9.67 13.62
C TYR A 560 0.66 10.31 14.99
N HIS A 561 -0.24 10.03 15.92
CA HIS A 561 -0.12 10.44 17.32
C HIS A 561 -0.30 9.25 18.23
N ALA A 562 0.58 9.11 19.23
CA ALA A 562 0.47 8.06 20.24
C ALA A 562 0.84 8.54 21.63
N GLY A 563 0.08 8.06 22.62
CA GLY A 563 0.46 8.06 24.02
C GLY A 563 0.82 6.64 24.46
N THR A 564 1.94 6.47 25.16
CA THR A 564 2.38 5.18 25.70
C THR A 564 2.56 5.27 27.20
N LEU A 565 2.11 4.24 27.92
CA LEU A 565 2.37 4.04 29.34
C LEU A 565 3.07 2.69 29.52
N SER A 566 4.21 2.68 30.21
CA SER A 566 4.94 1.48 30.59
C SER A 566 5.12 1.43 32.10
N VAL A 567 4.83 0.28 32.70
CA VAL A 567 5.00 0.02 34.13
C VAL A 567 5.80 -1.27 34.28
N ARG A 568 6.99 -1.18 34.86
CA ARG A 568 7.87 -2.32 35.09
C ARG A 568 8.22 -2.43 36.56
N GLN A 569 8.16 -3.64 37.08
CA GLN A 569 8.41 -3.90 38.50
C GLN A 569 9.13 -5.21 38.71
N ARG A 570 10.12 -5.19 39.60
CA ARG A 570 10.74 -6.40 40.16
C ARG A 570 10.60 -6.39 41.69
N LEU A 571 9.57 -7.07 42.21
CA LEU A 571 9.36 -7.23 43.65
C LEU A 571 10.23 -8.39 44.17
N GLY A 572 11.43 -8.03 44.63
CA GLY A 572 12.40 -8.97 45.19
C GLY A 572 12.81 -10.06 44.20
N ARG A 573 12.77 -11.32 44.65
CA ARG A 573 13.05 -12.51 43.83
C ARG A 573 11.78 -13.22 43.34
N SER A 574 10.59 -12.72 43.70
CA SER A 574 9.35 -13.49 43.57
C SER A 574 8.50 -13.06 42.39
N LEU A 575 8.33 -11.75 42.14
CA LEU A 575 7.44 -11.27 41.09
C LEU A 575 8.15 -10.26 40.18
N LEU A 576 8.15 -10.56 38.88
CA LEU A 576 8.51 -9.65 37.81
C LEU A 576 7.24 -9.41 36.99
N TYR A 577 6.86 -8.15 36.77
CA TYR A 577 5.82 -7.83 35.80
C TYR A 577 6.19 -6.60 34.95
N ASP A 578 5.68 -6.60 33.74
CA ASP A 578 5.85 -5.56 32.73
C ASP A 578 4.51 -5.34 32.04
N PHE A 579 4.01 -4.10 32.08
CA PHE A 579 2.75 -3.69 31.50
C PHE A 579 2.99 -2.51 30.55
N ASN A 580 2.50 -2.63 29.31
CA ASN A 580 2.56 -1.55 28.32
C ASN A 580 1.17 -1.30 27.76
N TYR A 581 0.80 -0.03 27.68
CA TYR A 581 -0.39 0.44 27.00
C TYR A 581 -0.01 1.50 25.97
N THR A 582 -0.56 1.38 24.76
CA THR A 582 -0.45 2.38 23.70
C THR A 582 -1.84 2.78 23.25
N LEU A 583 -2.12 4.08 23.27
CA LEU A 583 -3.25 4.72 22.60
C LEU A 583 -2.70 5.45 21.37
N SER A 584 -3.08 5.06 20.16
CA SER A 584 -2.58 5.68 18.94
C SER A 584 -3.68 6.08 17.96
N LYS A 585 -3.34 6.92 16.98
CA LYS A 585 -4.16 7.19 15.80
C LYS A 585 -3.23 7.55 14.64
N SER A 586 -3.34 6.80 13.55
CA SER A 586 -2.67 7.02 12.27
C SER A 586 -3.71 7.43 11.23
N MET A 587 -3.45 8.50 10.49
CA MET A 587 -4.28 8.95 9.37
C MET A 587 -3.40 9.25 8.16
N ASP A 588 -3.89 8.96 6.97
CA ASP A 588 -3.20 9.24 5.71
C ASP A 588 -4.20 9.42 4.56
N THR A 589 -3.71 9.97 3.44
CA THR A 589 -4.45 10.03 2.16
C THR A 589 -4.38 8.72 1.37
N GLY A 590 -3.46 7.82 1.71
CA GLY A 590 -3.36 6.47 1.13
C GLY A 590 -2.31 5.61 1.87
N SER A 591 -2.57 4.31 2.03
CA SER A 591 -1.66 3.37 2.71
C SER A 591 -0.74 2.61 1.71
N GLY A 592 -0.25 3.30 0.69
CA GLY A 592 0.56 2.70 -0.37
C GLY A 592 2.06 2.76 -0.12
N LEU A 593 2.81 2.01 -0.94
CA LEU A 593 4.27 2.02 -0.98
C LEU A 593 4.75 2.57 -2.33
N GLN A 594 6.02 2.99 -2.42
CA GLN A 594 6.64 3.31 -3.71
C GLN A 594 6.75 2.10 -4.66
N SER A 595 6.55 0.89 -4.13
CA SER A 595 6.47 -0.36 -4.91
C SER A 595 5.05 -0.69 -5.37
N SER A 596 4.03 0.07 -4.95
CA SER A 596 2.65 -0.17 -5.35
C SER A 596 2.54 -0.04 -6.87
N THR A 597 1.78 -0.93 -7.48
CA THR A 597 1.45 -0.83 -8.91
C THR A 597 0.55 0.37 -9.16
N SER A 598 0.50 0.82 -10.41
CA SER A 598 -0.40 1.87 -10.86
C SER A 598 -1.86 1.54 -10.48
N TYR A 599 -2.62 2.54 -10.01
CA TYR A 599 -4.02 2.40 -9.58
C TYR A 599 -4.29 1.46 -8.39
N ASP A 600 -3.29 1.20 -7.55
CA ASP A 600 -3.42 0.36 -6.35
C ASP A 600 -3.44 1.21 -5.05
N THR A 601 -3.11 0.63 -3.90
CA THR A 601 -3.05 1.22 -2.54
C THR A 601 -2.45 2.62 -2.40
N ALA A 602 -1.58 3.08 -3.33
CA ALA A 602 -0.98 4.41 -3.33
C ALA A 602 -1.80 5.46 -4.13
N PHE A 603 -2.91 5.07 -4.76
CA PHE A 603 -3.66 5.89 -5.70
C PHE A 603 -4.67 6.82 -5.02
N ILE A 604 -4.66 8.08 -5.46
CA ILE A 604 -5.62 9.11 -5.08
C ILE A 604 -6.69 9.19 -6.16
N ILE A 605 -7.93 8.82 -5.81
CA ILE A 605 -9.05 8.66 -6.76
C ILE A 605 -9.43 10.01 -7.40
N ASN A 606 -9.59 11.06 -6.60
CA ASN A 606 -9.86 12.40 -7.08
C ASN A 606 -8.62 13.29 -6.88
N PRO A 607 -7.78 13.49 -7.92
CA PRO A 607 -6.57 14.31 -7.81
C PRO A 607 -6.85 15.81 -7.72
N LEU A 608 -8.07 16.28 -8.02
CA LEU A 608 -8.47 17.68 -7.83
C LEU A 608 -8.66 18.03 -6.34
N SER A 609 -8.98 17.02 -5.53
CA SER A 609 -9.20 17.15 -4.08
C SER A 609 -8.61 15.95 -3.32
N PRO A 610 -7.26 15.82 -3.22
CA PRO A 610 -6.62 14.64 -2.64
C PRO A 610 -7.02 14.33 -1.19
N ASP A 611 -7.37 15.35 -0.41
CA ASP A 611 -7.79 15.20 0.98
C ASP A 611 -9.13 14.48 1.15
N LEU A 612 -9.93 14.31 0.08
CA LEU A 612 -11.13 13.46 0.13
C LEU A 612 -10.78 11.99 0.42
N ASN A 613 -9.59 11.52 0.04
CA ASN A 613 -9.12 10.16 0.35
C ASN A 613 -8.58 10.02 1.80
N ARG A 614 -8.52 11.11 2.57
CA ARG A 614 -7.92 11.13 3.90
C ARG A 614 -8.76 10.37 4.91
N SER A 615 -8.20 9.30 5.47
CA SER A 615 -8.85 8.49 6.50
C SER A 615 -7.84 7.91 7.50
N VAL A 616 -8.32 7.14 8.47
CA VAL A 616 -7.46 6.29 9.32
C VAL A 616 -6.67 5.32 8.43
N SER A 617 -5.38 5.14 8.72
CA SER A 617 -4.49 4.24 7.96
C SER A 617 -4.95 2.78 8.03
N ASP A 618 -4.65 1.97 7.00
CA ASP A 618 -5.08 0.55 6.91
C ASP A 618 -4.50 -0.31 8.05
N PHE A 619 -3.39 0.14 8.61
CA PHE A 619 -2.67 -0.50 9.71
C PHE A 619 -2.92 0.15 11.08
N ASP A 620 -3.86 1.10 11.19
CA ASP A 620 -4.14 1.80 12.44
C ASP A 620 -4.61 0.86 13.56
N LEU A 621 -3.96 0.96 14.72
CA LEU A 621 -4.32 0.24 15.95
C LEU A 621 -4.52 1.23 17.09
N ARG A 622 -5.79 1.56 17.35
CA ARG A 622 -6.20 2.53 18.36
C ARG A 622 -5.71 2.20 19.76
N HIS A 623 -5.87 0.96 20.21
CA HIS A 623 -5.43 0.53 21.54
C HIS A 623 -4.58 -0.74 21.44
N ILE A 624 -3.47 -0.78 22.19
CA ILE A 624 -2.62 -1.96 22.34
C ILE A 624 -2.25 -2.10 23.82
N VAL A 625 -2.49 -3.27 24.40
CA VAL A 625 -2.10 -3.67 25.74
C VAL A 625 -1.23 -4.91 25.63
N ASN A 626 -0.05 -4.87 26.23
CA ASN A 626 0.81 -6.03 26.43
C ASN A 626 1.16 -6.11 27.91
N ALA A 627 0.94 -7.27 28.54
CA ALA A 627 1.31 -7.49 29.93
C ALA A 627 1.98 -8.85 30.08
N ASN A 628 3.15 -8.86 30.70
CA ASN A 628 3.93 -10.06 30.96
C ASN A 628 4.21 -10.16 32.45
N ALA A 629 4.07 -11.35 33.02
CA ALA A 629 4.39 -11.60 34.42
C ALA A 629 5.08 -12.94 34.61
N ILE A 630 6.07 -12.97 35.51
CA ILE A 630 6.69 -14.19 36.03
C ILE A 630 6.60 -14.12 37.55
N TRP A 631 5.90 -15.08 38.13
CA TRP A 631 5.71 -15.20 39.56
C TRP A 631 6.29 -16.53 40.05
N GLN A 632 7.43 -16.48 40.72
CA GLN A 632 7.88 -17.57 41.58
C GLN A 632 7.01 -17.56 42.82
N LEU A 633 6.21 -18.63 43.00
CA LEU A 633 5.29 -18.69 44.12
C LEU A 633 6.10 -18.60 45.43
N PRO A 634 5.66 -17.78 46.40
CA PRO A 634 6.43 -17.52 47.61
C PRO A 634 6.30 -18.66 48.64
N VAL A 635 6.08 -19.91 48.20
CA VAL A 635 5.86 -21.08 49.05
C VAL A 635 7.03 -22.08 48.94
N GLY A 636 7.31 -22.77 50.05
CA GLY A 636 8.35 -23.81 50.11
C GLY A 636 9.61 -23.35 50.84
N ARG A 637 10.59 -24.24 50.90
CA ARG A 637 11.80 -24.08 51.71
C ARG A 637 12.57 -22.82 51.34
N GLY A 638 12.89 -22.00 52.34
CA GLY A 638 13.59 -20.72 52.16
C GLY A 638 12.79 -19.63 51.45
N ARG A 639 11.46 -19.79 51.32
CA ARG A 639 10.53 -18.77 50.79
C ARG A 639 9.70 -18.15 51.93
N ALA A 640 8.95 -17.09 51.59
CA ALA A 640 8.23 -16.28 52.58
C ALA A 640 7.05 -17.01 53.26
N LEU A 641 6.45 -17.98 52.58
CA LEU A 641 5.37 -18.83 53.09
C LEU A 641 5.88 -20.27 53.21
N LEU A 642 5.62 -20.93 54.35
CA LEU A 642 6.03 -22.32 54.61
C LEU A 642 7.55 -22.55 54.42
N GLY A 643 8.36 -21.57 54.81
CA GLY A 643 9.82 -21.56 54.66
C GLY A 643 10.56 -22.71 55.37
N ASP A 644 9.98 -23.24 56.44
CA ASP A 644 10.53 -24.35 57.24
C ASP A 644 9.93 -25.72 56.85
N SER A 645 9.34 -25.82 55.66
CA SER A 645 8.71 -27.06 55.22
C SER A 645 9.70 -28.25 55.16
N PRO A 646 9.32 -29.42 55.68
CA PRO A 646 10.06 -30.68 55.49
C PRO A 646 10.27 -30.98 54.00
N GLY A 647 11.34 -31.69 53.66
CA GLY A 647 11.73 -31.91 52.26
C GLY A 647 10.64 -32.57 51.40
N PHE A 648 9.84 -33.46 51.98
CA PHE A 648 8.71 -34.08 51.27
C PHE A 648 7.56 -33.09 51.01
N ILE A 649 7.32 -32.15 51.93
CA ILE A 649 6.31 -31.09 51.75
C ILE A 649 6.82 -30.11 50.68
N ASP A 650 8.08 -29.70 50.76
CA ASP A 650 8.71 -28.81 49.78
C ASP A 650 8.74 -29.41 48.36
N ALA A 651 8.95 -30.73 48.25
CA ALA A 651 8.82 -31.43 46.96
C ALA A 651 7.44 -31.24 46.32
N ILE A 652 6.38 -31.00 47.11
CA ILE A 652 5.02 -30.75 46.62
C ILE A 652 4.77 -29.25 46.40
N ILE A 653 5.09 -28.41 47.39
CA ILE A 653 4.70 -26.99 47.39
C ILE A 653 5.79 -26.02 46.89
N GLY A 654 7.05 -26.43 46.85
CA GLY A 654 8.20 -25.61 46.46
C GLY A 654 8.47 -25.62 44.96
N GLY A 655 9.27 -24.66 44.50
CA GLY A 655 9.80 -24.63 43.13
C GLY A 655 8.80 -24.31 42.02
N TRP A 656 7.57 -23.91 42.35
CA TRP A 656 6.56 -23.50 41.38
C TRP A 656 6.81 -22.09 40.85
N GLN A 657 6.67 -21.94 39.54
CA GLN A 657 6.69 -20.66 38.85
C GLN A 657 5.54 -20.60 37.85
N LEU A 658 4.77 -19.52 37.94
CA LEU A 658 3.72 -19.15 36.98
C LEU A 658 4.26 -18.08 36.04
N SER A 659 4.01 -18.20 34.75
CA SER A 659 4.25 -17.16 33.76
C SER A 659 2.97 -16.87 32.98
N GLY A 660 2.77 -15.60 32.62
CA GLY A 660 1.63 -15.18 31.82
C GLY A 660 2.02 -14.11 30.81
N ILE A 661 1.49 -14.23 29.60
CA ILE A 661 1.57 -13.24 28.54
C ILE A 661 0.14 -12.89 28.13
N TYR A 662 -0.23 -11.63 28.30
CA TYR A 662 -1.51 -11.10 27.88
C TYR A 662 -1.29 -10.07 26.78
N ARG A 663 -2.00 -10.24 25.68
CA ARG A 663 -2.05 -9.27 24.61
C ARG A 663 -3.50 -8.96 24.27
N TRP A 664 -3.79 -7.68 24.17
CA TRP A 664 -5.03 -7.18 23.61
C TRP A 664 -4.76 -6.02 22.69
N ASN A 665 -5.43 -5.97 21.54
CA ASN A 665 -5.45 -4.77 20.72
C ASN A 665 -6.82 -4.57 20.07
N SER A 666 -7.15 -3.31 19.78
CA SER A 666 -8.29 -2.98 18.93
C SER A 666 -8.16 -3.62 17.55
N GLY A 667 -9.27 -3.73 16.82
CA GLY A 667 -9.26 -4.19 15.44
C GLY A 667 -8.55 -3.21 14.50
N ARG A 668 -7.98 -3.75 13.44
CA ARG A 668 -7.55 -2.95 12.29
C ARG A 668 -8.77 -2.51 11.48
N PRO A 669 -8.69 -1.40 10.75
CA PRO A 669 -9.68 -1.09 9.74
C PRO A 669 -9.88 -2.25 8.77
N VAL A 670 -11.10 -2.36 8.26
CA VAL A 670 -11.45 -3.25 7.15
C VAL A 670 -11.75 -2.42 5.91
N GLN A 671 -11.71 -3.07 4.75
CA GLN A 671 -12.11 -2.47 3.49
C GLN A 671 -13.51 -1.84 3.63
N THR A 672 -13.70 -0.62 3.09
CA THR A 672 -15.04 -0.02 3.02
C THR A 672 -15.87 -0.77 1.97
N PRO A 673 -17.21 -0.81 2.11
CA PRO A 673 -18.06 -1.13 0.98
C PRO A 673 -17.65 -0.38 -0.29
N PHE A 674 -17.53 -1.11 -1.40
CA PHE A 674 -17.26 -0.53 -2.71
C PHE A 674 -18.59 -0.35 -3.45
N ASP A 675 -18.63 0.65 -4.32
CA ASP A 675 -19.81 0.92 -5.13
C ASP A 675 -20.10 -0.21 -6.13
N ALA A 676 -21.18 -0.05 -6.89
CA ALA A 676 -21.59 -1.01 -7.90
C ALA A 676 -20.69 -1.05 -9.16
N SER A 677 -19.38 -0.80 -9.01
CA SER A 677 -18.42 -0.47 -10.09
C SER A 677 -19.03 0.58 -11.00
N GLN A 678 -19.29 1.72 -10.36
CA GLN A 678 -19.77 2.93 -10.98
C GLN A 678 -18.66 3.94 -10.79
N TRP A 679 -17.91 4.20 -11.85
CA TRP A 679 -16.78 5.10 -11.79
C TRP A 679 -17.29 6.54 -11.66
N ALA A 680 -17.16 7.08 -10.45
CA ALA A 680 -17.74 8.38 -10.14
C ALA A 680 -16.85 9.56 -10.53
N THR A 681 -15.53 9.35 -10.58
CA THR A 681 -14.56 10.44 -10.75
C THR A 681 -13.35 10.05 -11.60
N ASN A 682 -12.81 8.84 -11.42
CA ASN A 682 -11.71 8.32 -12.24
C ASN A 682 -12.22 7.20 -13.13
N TRP A 683 -11.82 7.14 -14.40
CA TRP A 683 -12.31 6.15 -15.36
C TRP A 683 -11.76 4.73 -15.14
N ASN A 684 -10.56 4.61 -14.58
CA ASN A 684 -9.92 3.30 -14.38
C ASN A 684 -10.13 2.72 -12.96
N ALA A 685 -10.18 3.58 -11.94
CA ALA A 685 -10.32 3.19 -10.54
C ALA A 685 -11.69 3.58 -9.96
N GLN A 686 -12.45 2.57 -9.52
CA GLN A 686 -13.77 2.76 -8.92
C GLN A 686 -13.69 3.48 -7.55
N SER A 687 -14.81 4.07 -7.11
CA SER A 687 -14.93 4.73 -5.81
C SER A 687 -15.33 3.74 -4.71
N ASN A 688 -15.21 4.18 -3.46
CA ASN A 688 -15.86 3.50 -2.34
C ASN A 688 -17.31 3.97 -2.19
N GLY A 689 -18.11 3.22 -1.43
CA GLY A 689 -19.42 3.67 -0.98
C GLY A 689 -19.33 4.85 -0.02
N VAL A 690 -20.33 5.73 -0.08
CA VAL A 690 -20.47 6.90 0.82
C VAL A 690 -21.48 6.58 1.91
N ARG A 691 -21.10 6.74 3.19
CA ARG A 691 -22.05 6.59 4.29
C ARG A 691 -23.05 7.74 4.30
N ILE A 692 -24.33 7.40 4.35
CA ILE A 692 -25.43 8.36 4.45
C ILE A 692 -26.04 8.41 5.85
N ARG A 693 -25.64 7.50 6.75
CA ARG A 693 -26.15 7.40 8.13
C ARG A 693 -25.04 6.90 9.06
N PRO A 694 -25.07 7.24 10.37
CA PRO A 694 -24.17 6.62 11.34
C PRO A 694 -24.40 5.11 11.44
N LEU A 695 -23.31 4.34 11.40
CA LEU A 695 -23.33 2.89 11.58
C LEU A 695 -22.16 2.47 12.47
N GLN A 696 -22.41 1.50 13.34
CA GLN A 696 -21.40 0.88 14.20
C GLN A 696 -21.39 -0.63 13.99
N GLU A 697 -20.20 -1.23 14.07
CA GLU A 697 -20.02 -2.66 13.97
C GLU A 697 -20.69 -3.37 15.16
N SER A 698 -21.37 -4.47 14.88
CA SER A 698 -22.07 -5.29 15.86
C SER A 698 -21.79 -6.78 15.58
N PRO A 699 -20.52 -7.23 15.72
CA PRO A 699 -20.10 -8.52 15.21
C PRO A 699 -20.83 -9.69 15.88
N THR A 700 -21.40 -10.58 15.09
CA THR A 700 -22.06 -11.81 15.54
C THR A 700 -21.13 -13.01 15.38
N ARG A 701 -21.30 -14.03 16.22
CA ARG A 701 -20.53 -15.29 16.13
C ARG A 701 -21.20 -16.32 15.22
N GLY A 702 -22.28 -15.95 14.56
CA GLY A 702 -23.13 -16.88 13.81
C GLY A 702 -23.98 -17.77 14.71
N GLY A 703 -24.53 -18.83 14.12
CA GLY A 703 -25.40 -19.82 14.75
C GLY A 703 -26.16 -20.57 13.66
N THR A 704 -27.43 -20.23 13.45
CA THR A 704 -28.21 -20.65 12.27
C THR A 704 -27.86 -19.85 11.01
N ALA A 705 -27.31 -18.63 11.17
CA ALA A 705 -26.79 -17.79 10.09
C ALA A 705 -25.26 -17.70 10.17
N ALA A 706 -24.64 -17.27 9.06
CA ALA A 706 -23.20 -17.03 9.01
C ALA A 706 -22.76 -15.94 10.01
N PRO A 707 -21.56 -16.03 10.61
CA PRO A 707 -21.01 -14.95 11.42
C PRO A 707 -20.84 -13.68 10.57
N ASN A 708 -21.23 -12.53 11.12
CA ASN A 708 -21.29 -11.28 10.37
C ASN A 708 -20.76 -10.09 11.18
N LEU A 709 -20.22 -9.08 10.51
CA LEU A 709 -19.75 -7.82 11.10
C LEU A 709 -20.88 -7.00 11.74
N PHE A 710 -22.11 -7.18 11.24
CA PHE A 710 -23.31 -6.47 11.66
C PHE A 710 -24.37 -7.45 12.15
N SER A 711 -25.09 -7.08 13.22
CA SER A 711 -26.26 -7.84 13.66
C SER A 711 -27.47 -7.67 12.73
N ASP A 712 -27.50 -6.59 11.95
CA ASP A 712 -28.47 -6.32 10.88
C ASP A 712 -27.72 -5.94 9.59
N PRO A 713 -27.32 -6.94 8.77
CA PRO A 713 -26.60 -6.71 7.52
C PRO A 713 -27.37 -5.86 6.51
N THR A 714 -28.71 -5.97 6.49
CA THR A 714 -29.56 -5.19 5.58
C THR A 714 -29.56 -3.72 5.94
N ALA A 715 -29.70 -3.38 7.22
CA ALA A 715 -29.59 -2.00 7.67
C ALA A 715 -28.18 -1.42 7.43
N ALA A 716 -27.15 -2.24 7.64
CA ALA A 716 -25.77 -1.85 7.34
C ALA A 716 -25.58 -1.53 5.86
N TYR A 717 -26.06 -2.39 4.96
CA TYR A 717 -26.03 -2.19 3.51
C TYR A 717 -26.75 -0.91 3.07
N ARG A 718 -27.96 -0.67 3.58
CA ARG A 718 -28.77 0.54 3.31
C ARG A 718 -28.25 1.82 3.99
N SER A 719 -27.13 1.75 4.71
CA SER A 719 -26.48 2.92 5.29
C SER A 719 -25.45 3.55 4.34
N PHE A 720 -25.33 3.01 3.12
CA PHE A 720 -24.45 3.49 2.08
C PHE A 720 -25.21 3.83 0.81
N ARG A 721 -24.62 4.71 0.01
CA ARG A 721 -24.95 4.94 -1.40
C ARG A 721 -23.68 4.87 -2.25
N ASN A 722 -23.84 4.74 -3.56
CA ASN A 722 -22.72 4.89 -4.49
C ASN A 722 -22.20 6.35 -4.48
N ALA A 723 -20.91 6.51 -4.78
CA ALA A 723 -20.30 7.82 -4.90
C ALA A 723 -20.91 8.61 -6.07
N ARG A 724 -21.13 9.90 -5.88
CA ARG A 724 -21.57 10.83 -6.93
C ARG A 724 -20.36 11.42 -7.65
N ALA A 725 -20.60 12.09 -8.78
CA ALA A 725 -19.58 12.83 -9.50
C ALA A 725 -18.74 13.71 -8.55
N GLY A 726 -17.41 13.57 -8.61
CA GLY A 726 -16.45 14.27 -7.75
C GLY A 726 -16.20 13.64 -6.36
N GLU A 727 -16.98 12.66 -5.94
CA GLU A 727 -16.78 11.93 -4.68
C GLU A 727 -15.90 10.67 -4.87
N VAL A 728 -15.15 10.34 -3.83
CA VAL A 728 -14.23 9.17 -3.80
C VAL A 728 -14.73 8.02 -2.92
N GLY A 729 -15.85 8.24 -2.21
CA GLY A 729 -16.32 7.35 -1.16
C GLY A 729 -15.58 7.49 0.17
N ASP A 730 -16.05 6.77 1.19
CA ASP A 730 -15.37 6.74 2.48
C ASP A 730 -14.29 5.65 2.52
N ARG A 731 -13.13 5.91 3.14
CA ARG A 731 -12.10 4.87 3.35
C ARG A 731 -12.05 4.44 4.81
N ASN A 732 -11.77 3.16 5.07
CA ASN A 732 -11.44 2.61 6.40
C ASN A 732 -12.47 2.94 7.50
N VAL A 733 -13.74 2.88 7.14
CA VAL A 733 -14.84 3.28 8.01
C VAL A 733 -15.13 2.31 9.15
N PHE A 734 -14.84 1.01 8.94
CA PHE A 734 -15.12 -0.05 9.89
C PHE A 734 -13.85 -0.69 10.42
N ARG A 735 -13.96 -1.37 11.55
CA ARG A 735 -12.91 -2.20 12.15
C ARG A 735 -13.42 -3.60 12.40
N ARG A 736 -12.56 -4.59 12.14
CA ARG A 736 -12.80 -5.97 12.58
C ARG A 736 -12.79 -6.06 14.11
N PRO A 737 -13.28 -7.17 14.72
CA PRO A 737 -13.13 -7.38 16.15
C PRO A 737 -11.66 -7.27 16.60
N GLY A 738 -11.45 -6.75 17.81
CA GLY A 738 -10.12 -6.72 18.42
C GLY A 738 -9.55 -8.12 18.65
N TYR A 739 -8.23 -8.19 18.83
CA TYR A 739 -7.51 -9.42 19.15
C TYR A 739 -7.28 -9.50 20.66
N ILE A 740 -7.47 -10.68 21.25
CA ILE A 740 -7.19 -10.95 22.66
C ILE A 740 -6.60 -12.35 22.81
N VAL A 741 -5.52 -12.47 23.56
CA VAL A 741 -4.92 -13.76 23.90
C VAL A 741 -4.31 -13.69 25.29
N LEU A 742 -4.48 -14.78 26.04
CA LEU A 742 -3.80 -15.03 27.30
C LEU A 742 -3.09 -16.38 27.17
N ASP A 743 -1.77 -16.34 27.22
CA ASP A 743 -0.92 -17.52 27.26
C ASP A 743 -0.40 -17.67 28.69
N ALA A 744 -0.38 -18.90 29.21
CA ALA A 744 0.10 -19.17 30.56
C ALA A 744 1.04 -20.39 30.57
N GLY A 745 2.07 -20.30 31.41
CA GLY A 745 2.99 -21.38 31.69
C GLY A 745 3.02 -21.68 33.18
N LEU A 746 2.94 -22.94 33.55
CA LEU A 746 3.18 -23.42 34.90
C LEU A 746 4.41 -24.32 34.87
N SER A 747 5.41 -24.02 35.69
CA SER A 747 6.60 -24.85 35.80
C SER A 747 6.89 -25.18 37.25
N LYS A 748 7.45 -26.37 37.46
CA LYS A 748 7.92 -26.83 38.76
C LYS A 748 9.35 -27.32 38.61
N SER A 749 10.24 -26.80 39.44
CA SER A 749 11.64 -27.19 39.47
C SER A 749 11.91 -27.98 40.74
N PHE A 750 12.49 -29.16 40.58
CA PHE A 750 12.91 -30.05 41.65
C PHE A 750 14.44 -30.04 41.71
N THR A 751 15.01 -29.74 42.87
CA THR A 751 16.41 -30.04 43.15
C THR A 751 16.53 -31.54 43.41
N MET A 752 17.49 -32.22 42.80
CA MET A 752 17.62 -33.66 42.94
C MET A 752 18.17 -34.03 44.33
N PRO A 753 17.66 -35.09 44.97
CA PRO A 753 18.09 -35.46 46.33
C PRO A 753 19.56 -35.89 46.42
N TRP A 754 20.20 -36.25 45.30
CA TRP A 754 21.60 -36.66 45.23
C TRP A 754 22.58 -35.55 44.84
N SER A 755 22.12 -34.40 44.32
CA SER A 755 22.98 -33.27 44.00
C SER A 755 22.19 -31.96 43.90
N GLU A 756 22.70 -30.92 44.56
CA GLU A 756 22.16 -29.56 44.47
C GLU A 756 22.47 -28.90 43.11
N SER A 757 23.42 -29.42 42.32
CA SER A 757 23.70 -28.94 40.97
C SER A 757 22.74 -29.51 39.93
N HIS A 758 22.06 -30.63 40.24
CA HIS A 758 21.14 -31.27 39.31
C HIS A 758 19.69 -30.80 39.56
N THR A 759 19.02 -30.37 38.50
CA THR A 759 17.60 -29.95 38.58
C THR A 759 16.75 -30.64 37.51
N LEU A 760 15.55 -31.08 37.91
CA LEU A 760 14.50 -31.55 37.01
C LEU A 760 13.42 -30.49 36.95
N GLN A 761 13.02 -30.07 35.76
CA GLN A 761 11.97 -29.10 35.56
C GLN A 761 10.85 -29.69 34.71
N PHE A 762 9.64 -29.70 35.27
CA PHE A 762 8.42 -29.93 34.52
C PHE A 762 7.83 -28.59 34.08
N ARG A 763 7.33 -28.51 32.85
CA ARG A 763 6.64 -27.35 32.28
C ARG A 763 5.34 -27.78 31.63
N ALA A 764 4.28 -27.02 31.89
CA ALA A 764 3.02 -27.07 31.17
C ALA A 764 2.73 -25.67 30.62
N GLU A 765 2.64 -25.55 29.31
CA GLU A 765 2.38 -24.29 28.60
C GLU A 765 1.05 -24.40 27.87
N VAL A 766 0.21 -23.39 28.02
CA VAL A 766 -1.11 -23.32 27.39
C VAL A 766 -1.21 -22.00 26.64
N PHE A 767 -1.30 -22.10 25.32
CA PHE A 767 -1.55 -20.96 24.43
C PHE A 767 -3.05 -20.77 24.25
N ASN A 768 -3.51 -19.52 24.26
CA ASN A 768 -4.94 -19.17 24.26
C ASN A 768 -5.70 -19.91 25.38
N VAL A 769 -5.28 -19.70 26.63
CA VAL A 769 -5.84 -20.33 27.84
C VAL A 769 -7.36 -20.16 27.92
N THR A 770 -7.90 -19.03 27.48
CA THR A 770 -9.34 -18.77 27.51
C THR A 770 -10.10 -19.44 26.36
N ASN A 771 -9.38 -20.00 25.38
CA ASN A 771 -9.92 -20.48 24.10
C ASN A 771 -10.83 -19.43 23.43
N THR A 772 -10.43 -18.15 23.51
CA THR A 772 -11.24 -17.06 22.98
C THR A 772 -11.13 -17.05 21.46
N GLN A 773 -12.29 -17.06 20.79
CA GLN A 773 -12.42 -17.00 19.35
C GLN A 773 -12.94 -15.62 18.94
N ARG A 774 -12.13 -14.86 18.19
CA ARG A 774 -12.52 -13.58 17.59
C ARG A 774 -12.61 -13.76 16.08
N MET A 775 -13.62 -13.18 15.44
CA MET A 775 -13.74 -13.23 13.98
C MET A 775 -12.66 -12.37 13.33
N GLY A 776 -12.11 -12.84 12.22
CA GLY A 776 -10.93 -12.27 11.54
C GLY A 776 -11.26 -11.72 10.17
N THR A 777 -11.00 -12.54 9.16
CA THR A 777 -11.13 -12.18 7.74
C THR A 777 -12.60 -12.05 7.35
N LEU A 778 -12.95 -10.96 6.68
CA LEU A 778 -14.25 -10.80 6.02
C LEU A 778 -14.20 -11.44 4.63
N LEU A 779 -15.35 -11.88 4.14
CA LEU A 779 -15.48 -12.25 2.74
C LEU A 779 -15.05 -11.05 1.87
N GLY A 780 -14.06 -11.26 1.01
CA GLY A 780 -13.59 -10.24 0.08
C GLY A 780 -14.45 -10.17 -1.18
N GLY A 781 -14.23 -9.14 -1.99
CA GLY A 781 -14.93 -8.97 -3.27
C GLY A 781 -16.42 -8.66 -3.13
N ARG A 782 -17.12 -8.66 -4.27
CA ARG A 782 -18.50 -8.15 -4.46
C ARG A 782 -19.53 -8.77 -3.52
N ASP A 783 -19.38 -10.05 -3.24
CA ASP A 783 -20.30 -10.79 -2.38
C ASP A 783 -20.17 -10.39 -0.90
N GLY A 784 -19.00 -9.88 -0.48
CA GLY A 784 -18.70 -9.62 0.93
C GLY A 784 -18.97 -8.20 1.39
N LEU A 785 -18.67 -7.18 0.59
CA LEU A 785 -18.92 -5.77 0.94
C LEU A 785 -19.40 -4.92 -0.25
N GLY A 786 -19.88 -5.54 -1.33
CA GLY A 786 -20.30 -4.80 -2.52
C GLY A 786 -21.68 -4.19 -2.40
N LEU A 787 -21.81 -2.97 -2.92
CA LEU A 787 -23.07 -2.29 -3.09
C LEU A 787 -23.67 -2.59 -4.47
N GLY A 788 -25.00 -2.58 -4.52
CA GLY A 788 -25.78 -2.60 -5.77
C GLY A 788 -26.00 -1.18 -6.30
N GLN A 789 -26.68 -1.09 -7.45
CA GLN A 789 -26.90 0.18 -8.15
C GLN A 789 -27.71 1.20 -7.34
N ASP A 790 -28.74 0.73 -6.63
CA ASP A 790 -29.54 1.54 -5.70
C ASP A 790 -29.58 0.84 -4.32
N PRO A 791 -28.56 1.01 -3.46
CA PRO A 791 -28.54 0.35 -2.16
C PRO A 791 -29.73 0.75 -1.27
N ASP A 792 -30.22 1.98 -1.44
CA ASP A 792 -31.40 2.51 -0.73
C ASP A 792 -32.72 1.82 -1.13
N LEU A 793 -32.85 1.30 -2.35
CA LEU A 793 -34.07 0.67 -2.87
C LEU A 793 -34.13 -0.86 -2.70
N ASN A 794 -33.03 -1.47 -2.23
CA ASN A 794 -32.92 -2.81 -1.62
C ASN A 794 -32.82 -4.07 -2.52
N ASP A 795 -31.67 -4.77 -2.40
CA ASP A 795 -31.48 -6.24 -2.24
C ASP A 795 -30.01 -6.47 -1.84
N PRO A 796 -29.66 -6.56 -0.54
CA PRO A 796 -28.27 -6.71 -0.13
C PRO A 796 -27.72 -8.04 -0.62
N GLN A 797 -26.41 -8.08 -0.94
CA GLN A 797 -25.74 -9.35 -1.20
C GLN A 797 -25.95 -10.30 0.01
N PRO A 798 -26.35 -11.57 -0.19
CA PRO A 798 -26.66 -12.48 0.93
C PRO A 798 -25.51 -12.67 1.92
N ALA A 799 -24.27 -12.41 1.48
CA ALA A 799 -23.07 -12.53 2.29
C ALA A 799 -22.46 -11.19 2.75
N PHE A 800 -23.19 -10.07 2.60
CA PHE A 800 -22.70 -8.75 2.97
C PHE A 800 -22.30 -8.70 4.46
N GLY A 801 -21.02 -8.43 4.74
CA GLY A 801 -20.45 -8.38 6.08
C GLY A 801 -20.05 -9.73 6.68
N ASN A 802 -20.13 -10.85 5.94
CA ASN A 802 -19.81 -12.17 6.48
C ASN A 802 -18.32 -12.33 6.79
N PHE A 803 -18.03 -13.02 7.90
CA PHE A 803 -16.68 -13.50 8.20
C PHE A 803 -16.43 -14.87 7.57
N THR A 804 -15.22 -15.10 7.09
CA THR A 804 -14.76 -16.40 6.55
C THR A 804 -13.86 -17.14 7.53
N GLU A 805 -13.19 -16.43 8.44
CA GLU A 805 -12.17 -16.99 9.32
C GLU A 805 -12.16 -16.37 10.71
N ILE A 806 -11.45 -17.04 11.64
CA ILE A 806 -11.19 -16.53 12.99
C ILE A 806 -9.77 -15.98 13.08
N GLN A 807 -9.51 -15.15 14.09
CA GLN A 807 -8.17 -14.67 14.40
C GLN A 807 -7.45 -15.67 15.31
N GLY A 808 -6.20 -15.99 14.97
CA GLY A 808 -5.32 -16.82 15.78
C GLY A 808 -5.65 -18.31 15.71
N ALA A 809 -5.14 -19.07 16.69
CA ALA A 809 -5.34 -20.51 16.80
C ALA A 809 -6.23 -20.87 18.01
N PRO A 810 -6.90 -22.03 17.98
CA PRO A 810 -7.52 -22.62 19.16
C PRO A 810 -6.52 -22.84 20.30
N ARG A 811 -7.02 -23.17 21.49
CA ARG A 811 -6.16 -23.51 22.63
C ARG A 811 -5.20 -24.65 22.28
N VAL A 812 -3.91 -24.44 22.53
CA VAL A 812 -2.87 -25.47 22.38
C VAL A 812 -2.19 -25.69 23.73
N MET A 813 -2.03 -26.96 24.13
CA MET A 813 -1.34 -27.35 25.37
C MET A 813 -0.06 -28.11 25.02
N GLN A 814 1.03 -27.77 25.70
CA GLN A 814 2.32 -28.42 25.54
C GLN A 814 2.91 -28.74 26.90
N PHE A 815 3.61 -29.88 26.97
CA PHE A 815 4.25 -30.36 28.19
C PHE A 815 5.70 -30.69 27.89
N GLY A 816 6.58 -30.32 28.81
CA GLY A 816 8.01 -30.53 28.67
C GLY A 816 8.64 -30.97 29.98
N LEU A 817 9.62 -31.86 29.87
CA LEU A 817 10.48 -32.27 30.98
C LEU A 817 11.93 -31.96 30.60
N ARG A 818 12.64 -31.23 31.44
CA ARG A 818 14.05 -30.87 31.23
C ARG A 818 14.87 -31.26 32.46
N TYR A 819 15.94 -32.01 32.24
CA TYR A 819 16.96 -32.29 33.25
C TYR A 819 18.19 -31.41 32.99
N GLN A 820 18.79 -30.85 34.03
CA GLN A 820 20.03 -30.06 33.98
C GLN A 820 21.05 -30.68 34.94
N PHE A 821 22.28 -30.86 34.46
CA PHE A 821 23.41 -31.43 35.19
C PHE A 821 24.25 -30.32 35.84
#